data_AF-A0A420IU24-F1
#
_entry.id   AF-A0A420IU24-F1
#
_cell.length_a   1.000
_cell.length_b   1.000
_cell.length_c   1.000
_cell.angle_alpha   90.00
_cell.angle_beta   90.00
_cell.angle_gamma   90.00
#
_symmetry.space_group_name_H-M   'P 1'
#
loop_
_entity.id
_entity.type
_entity.pdbx_description
1 polymer ?
#
loop_
_entity_poly.entity_id
_entity_poly.type
_entity_poly.pdbx_seq_one_letter_code
_entity_poly.pdbx_strand_id
1 'polypeptide(L)'
;MAPIISLPYSEKEFNNEEEYVDSLLKFSSTSQFFQILCGGVHVLDFFTREQSTFRYLFPHEWQEWLMGRKSIELLDFLMRDDLGEMRHGGNELHVPLGHCRHSASSFSSSSSAPPESLINYVAEIHRHSLCRSIAAERQLQQIDVTLPRHIAVGMIPKKIHEVTHFARYVDGLAEEIARESGQITTHFVDLGSGQNYLGRTLASPPFNKKIIAIDNNQRNIIGAKRMDISASITKKDLVLRNKKLYRLQQIISKPIELLSAREKKIMRQHNKSGDEDDDERGGERRISKNFPTPHLNSQADDSSSLELASNSSNSTGYMLKEQEEKEKGYIHYIHHQVENGDFLNIISQLEPQLNTPSTNDTIGFKDHQFLSPEESEAAKKEDKNKDPMTKCDKNINLMTISIHSCGNLSHHGIRSLILNDSVHAIAIIGCCYNLLSERFSEPTIKHPLLHPKRQLIEKAKISIASSSSDPLIDETLSISDPHGFPMSQRIASINGTGLSLNITARMMALQAPLNWTEKESNLFFTRHFYRALLQKVFLDWQVIEIKGLKKDEKERGDVEEKEKEKEENKQRNRRGASESTEAVIIGSLPKSCYKNFKTYARAAIEKLSHNSSRGTEISEKMKIIPDQELDDYETKYEPLKKELSITWSLMAFSASVVESLIVVDRWLYLKEHSDIVRECWVEPVFNYGISPRNLVVVGIKK
;
A
#
# COMPACT_ATOMS: atom_id res chain seq x y z
N MET A 1 -13.56 -23.61 -8.94
CA MET A 1 -14.06 -24.04 -7.63
C MET A 1 -13.04 -23.58 -6.61
N ALA A 2 -13.35 -23.61 -5.32
CA ALA A 2 -12.30 -23.52 -4.32
C ALA A 2 -11.17 -24.53 -4.64
N PRO A 3 -9.90 -24.13 -4.48
CA PRO A 3 -8.79 -25.06 -4.61
C PRO A 3 -8.96 -26.21 -3.60
N ILE A 4 -8.42 -27.39 -3.95
CA ILE A 4 -8.44 -28.57 -3.06
C ILE A 4 -7.85 -28.22 -1.69
N ILE A 5 -6.82 -27.36 -1.69
CA ILE A 5 -6.16 -26.85 -0.49
C ILE A 5 -6.50 -25.38 -0.34
N SER A 6 -7.10 -25.03 0.78
CA SER A 6 -7.61 -23.69 1.04
C SER A 6 -6.55 -22.71 1.55
N LEU A 7 -5.36 -23.19 1.91
CA LEU A 7 -4.18 -22.38 2.21
C LEU A 7 -2.97 -22.89 1.42
N PRO A 8 -2.13 -22.03 0.82
CA PRO A 8 -1.00 -22.48 0.03
C PRO A 8 0.20 -22.80 0.94
N TYR A 9 0.07 -23.78 1.84
CA TYR A 9 1.20 -24.32 2.61
C TYR A 9 1.95 -25.39 1.80
N SER A 10 3.11 -25.83 2.28
CA SER A 10 3.86 -26.91 1.63
C SER A 10 3.23 -28.28 1.92
N GLU A 11 2.66 -28.92 0.91
CA GLU A 11 2.10 -30.28 0.99
C GLU A 11 3.14 -31.35 1.35
N LYS A 12 4.43 -31.06 1.17
CA LYS A 12 5.52 -31.95 1.63
C LYS A 12 5.67 -31.93 3.15
N GLU A 13 5.22 -30.87 3.80
CA GLU A 13 5.46 -30.58 5.22
C GLU A 13 4.22 -30.81 6.09
N PHE A 14 3.01 -30.72 5.52
CA PHE A 14 1.73 -30.79 6.23
C PHE A 14 0.68 -31.53 5.41
N ASN A 15 -0.22 -32.24 6.10
CA ASN A 15 -1.28 -33.01 5.45
C ASN A 15 -2.60 -32.24 5.28
N ASN A 16 -2.81 -31.20 6.08
CA ASN A 16 -4.03 -30.38 6.08
C ASN A 16 -3.76 -28.99 6.68
N GLU A 17 -4.73 -28.08 6.51
CA GLU A 17 -4.67 -26.71 7.00
C GLU A 17 -4.55 -26.62 8.52
N GLU A 18 -5.22 -27.49 9.27
CA GLU A 18 -5.21 -27.45 10.74
C GLU A 18 -3.82 -27.75 11.29
N GLU A 19 -3.15 -28.78 10.75
CA GLU A 19 -1.77 -29.13 11.10
C GLU A 19 -0.81 -27.98 10.81
N TYR A 20 -0.96 -27.33 9.65
CA TYR A 20 -0.17 -26.16 9.29
C TYR A 20 -0.39 -24.99 10.25
N VAL A 21 -1.66 -24.64 10.54
CA VAL A 21 -2.01 -23.54 11.43
C VAL A 21 -1.48 -23.80 12.84
N ASP A 22 -1.67 -25.00 13.39
CA ASP A 22 -1.16 -25.33 14.72
C ASP A 22 0.37 -25.22 14.80
N SER A 23 1.08 -25.72 13.79
CA SER A 23 2.54 -25.61 13.70
C SER A 23 2.99 -24.15 13.58
N LEU A 24 2.35 -23.36 12.72
CA LEU A 24 2.64 -21.93 12.53
C LEU A 24 2.46 -21.14 13.84
N LEU A 25 1.35 -21.38 14.53
CA LEU A 25 1.03 -20.71 15.79
C LEU A 25 1.97 -21.13 16.92
N LYS A 26 2.32 -22.42 17.00
CA LYS A 26 3.32 -22.92 17.93
C LYS A 26 4.68 -22.28 17.66
N PHE A 27 5.20 -22.37 16.43
CA PHE A 27 6.49 -21.78 16.05
C PHE A 27 6.53 -20.28 16.37
N SER A 28 5.51 -19.53 15.96
CA SER A 28 5.46 -18.07 16.14
C SER A 28 5.40 -17.66 17.61
N SER A 29 4.83 -18.51 18.48
CA SER A 29 4.71 -18.24 19.91
C SER A 29 5.87 -18.79 20.75
N THR A 30 6.63 -19.78 20.27
CA THR A 30 7.71 -20.42 21.04
C THR A 30 9.12 -20.12 20.52
N SER A 31 9.29 -19.77 19.24
CA SER A 31 10.60 -19.52 18.65
C SER A 31 11.15 -18.17 19.08
N GLN A 32 12.00 -18.18 20.11
CA GLN A 32 12.61 -16.95 20.65
C GLN A 32 13.42 -16.20 19.59
N PHE A 33 14.18 -16.90 18.75
CA PHE A 33 15.02 -16.23 17.76
C PHE A 33 14.19 -15.54 16.66
N PHE A 34 13.11 -16.18 16.21
CA PHE A 34 12.13 -15.55 15.32
C PHE A 34 11.49 -14.31 15.98
N GLN A 35 11.04 -14.44 17.22
CA GLN A 35 10.46 -13.34 17.99
C GLN A 35 11.44 -12.20 18.22
N ILE A 36 12.75 -12.46 18.33
CA ILE A 36 13.79 -11.43 18.43
C ILE A 36 13.93 -10.70 17.09
N LEU A 37 14.14 -11.43 16.00
CA LEU A 37 14.37 -10.82 14.68
C LEU A 37 13.15 -10.02 14.21
N CYS A 38 11.94 -10.51 14.47
CA CYS A 38 10.69 -9.81 14.18
C CYS A 38 10.20 -8.94 15.37
N GLY A 39 10.96 -8.85 16.46
CA GLY A 39 10.58 -8.24 17.74
C GLY A 39 11.02 -6.80 17.96
N GLY A 40 11.51 -6.11 16.93
CA GLY A 40 11.94 -4.72 17.04
C GLY A 40 13.44 -4.52 17.23
N VAL A 41 14.27 -5.32 16.54
CA VAL A 41 15.70 -5.02 16.34
C VAL A 41 15.82 -3.60 15.79
N HIS A 42 16.36 -2.69 16.59
CA HIS A 42 16.47 -1.28 16.20
C HIS A 42 17.83 -1.01 15.59
N VAL A 43 17.84 -0.24 14.50
CA VAL A 43 19.04 -0.06 13.68
C VAL A 43 20.16 0.68 14.43
N LEU A 44 19.79 1.55 15.38
CA LEU A 44 20.74 2.29 16.20
C LEU A 44 21.45 1.40 17.25
N ASP A 45 20.84 0.28 17.64
CA ASP A 45 21.38 -0.62 18.67
C ASP A 45 22.76 -1.19 18.26
N PHE A 46 23.04 -1.23 16.96
CA PHE A 46 24.34 -1.64 16.41
C PHE A 46 25.48 -0.68 16.77
N PHE A 47 25.18 0.60 17.01
CA PHE A 47 26.18 1.65 17.23
C PHE A 47 26.24 2.16 18.67
N THR A 48 25.26 1.82 19.50
CA THR A 48 25.14 2.33 20.88
C THR A 48 25.48 1.29 21.95
N ARG A 49 25.48 0.00 21.61
CA ARG A 49 25.83 -1.09 22.53
C ARG A 49 27.35 -1.35 22.53
N GLU A 50 27.86 -1.87 23.65
CA GLU A 50 29.28 -2.26 23.77
C GLU A 50 29.65 -3.40 22.82
N GLN A 51 28.74 -4.37 22.66
CA GLN A 51 28.78 -5.38 21.61
C GLN A 51 27.68 -5.07 20.61
N SER A 52 27.95 -5.21 19.32
CA SER A 52 26.94 -4.98 18.30
C SER A 52 25.74 -5.91 18.50
N THR A 53 24.57 -5.47 18.03
CA THR A 53 23.33 -6.24 18.09
C THR A 53 23.46 -7.63 17.47
N PHE A 54 24.24 -7.76 16.39
CA PHE A 54 24.54 -9.06 15.78
C PHE A 54 25.29 -9.98 16.76
N ARG A 55 26.40 -9.52 17.34
CA ARG A 55 27.21 -10.34 18.26
C ARG A 55 26.47 -10.73 19.52
N TYR A 56 25.56 -9.87 19.97
CA TYR A 56 24.77 -10.09 21.17
C TYR A 56 23.58 -11.03 20.95
N LEU A 57 22.88 -10.93 19.81
CA LEU A 57 21.63 -11.67 19.58
C LEU A 57 21.83 -13.01 18.86
N PHE A 58 22.84 -13.12 18.01
CA PHE A 58 22.99 -14.29 17.14
C PHE A 58 23.72 -15.41 17.88
N PRO A 59 23.30 -16.69 17.72
CA PRO A 59 24.03 -17.83 18.25
C PRO A 59 25.51 -17.78 17.85
N HIS A 60 26.41 -17.96 18.82
CA HIS A 60 27.86 -17.81 18.61
C HIS A 60 28.38 -18.69 17.47
N GLU A 61 27.87 -19.91 17.36
CA GLU A 61 28.20 -20.86 16.28
C GLU A 61 27.84 -20.35 14.88
N TRP A 62 26.89 -19.42 14.74
CA TRP A 62 26.52 -18.85 13.44
C TRP A 62 27.45 -17.72 13.02
N GLN A 63 28.05 -17.02 13.98
CA GLN A 63 28.64 -15.70 13.73
C GLN A 63 29.82 -15.77 12.77
N GLU A 64 30.76 -16.70 12.97
CA GLU A 64 31.92 -16.85 12.08
C GLU A 64 31.50 -17.23 10.67
N TRP A 65 30.58 -18.20 10.55
CA TRP A 65 30.08 -18.64 9.25
C TRP A 65 29.38 -17.50 8.52
N LEU A 66 28.46 -16.79 9.17
CA LEU A 66 27.72 -15.67 8.56
C LEU A 66 28.64 -14.52 8.14
N MET A 67 29.66 -14.22 8.93
CA MET A 67 30.64 -13.17 8.62
C MET A 67 31.54 -13.56 7.43
N GLY A 68 31.81 -14.86 7.25
CA GLY A 68 32.60 -15.38 6.13
C GLY A 68 31.90 -15.39 4.77
N ARG A 69 30.58 -15.13 4.70
CA ARG A 69 29.79 -15.19 3.45
C ARG A 69 29.63 -13.85 2.78
N LYS A 70 29.64 -13.81 1.45
CA LYS A 70 29.18 -12.62 0.71
C LYS A 70 27.67 -12.45 0.86
N SER A 71 27.20 -11.22 0.65
CA SER A 71 25.77 -10.92 0.83
C SER A 71 24.90 -11.73 -0.13
N ILE A 72 25.31 -11.92 -1.38
CA ILE A 72 24.54 -12.72 -2.35
C ILE A 72 24.51 -14.21 -1.99
N GLU A 73 25.66 -14.78 -1.59
CA GLU A 73 25.77 -16.17 -1.12
C GLU A 73 24.84 -16.44 0.07
N LEU A 74 24.76 -15.49 1.02
CA LEU A 74 23.83 -15.58 2.14
C LEU A 74 22.36 -15.52 1.67
N LEU A 75 22.03 -14.64 0.74
CA LEU A 75 20.66 -14.53 0.22
C LEU A 75 20.25 -15.80 -0.55
N ASP A 76 21.16 -16.39 -1.32
CA ASP A 76 20.92 -17.66 -2.01
C ASP A 76 20.67 -18.80 -1.02
N PHE A 77 21.52 -18.93 0.00
CA PHE A 77 21.34 -19.89 1.10
C PHE A 77 19.98 -19.73 1.81
N LEU A 78 19.59 -18.49 2.12
CA LEU A 78 18.34 -18.24 2.84
C LEU A 78 17.10 -18.48 1.97
N MET A 79 17.15 -18.21 0.67
CA MET A 79 15.93 -18.02 -0.13
C MET A 79 15.81 -18.93 -1.34
N ARG A 80 16.91 -19.47 -1.86
CA ARG A 80 16.95 -20.11 -3.19
C ARG A 80 17.47 -21.54 -3.16
N ASP A 81 18.27 -21.90 -2.16
CA ASP A 81 18.80 -23.24 -2.01
C ASP A 81 17.73 -24.19 -1.42
N ASP A 82 17.69 -25.43 -1.92
CA ASP A 82 16.84 -26.49 -1.37
C ASP A 82 17.56 -27.17 -0.19
N LEU A 83 17.02 -26.98 1.01
CA LEU A 83 17.62 -27.50 2.24
C LEU A 83 17.32 -28.98 2.49
N GLY A 84 16.35 -29.58 1.77
CA GLY A 84 15.96 -30.98 1.95
C GLY A 84 17.07 -31.96 1.61
N GLU A 85 17.87 -31.66 0.58
CA GLU A 85 19.02 -32.49 0.18
C GLU A 85 20.21 -32.38 1.15
N MET A 86 20.29 -31.32 1.96
CA MET A 86 21.35 -31.16 2.98
C MET A 86 21.12 -32.02 4.23
N ARG A 87 19.90 -32.53 4.44
CA ARG A 87 19.52 -33.37 5.61
C ARG A 87 19.70 -34.88 5.39
N HIS A 88 19.87 -35.35 4.15
CA HIS A 88 19.90 -36.79 3.82
C HIS A 88 21.32 -37.36 3.57
N GLY A 89 22.37 -36.57 3.80
CA GLY A 89 23.75 -37.06 3.88
C GLY A 89 24.04 -37.69 5.25
N GLY A 90 23.58 -38.92 5.46
CA GLY A 90 23.91 -39.70 6.66
C GLY A 90 25.40 -40.03 6.74
N ASN A 91 26.00 -39.73 7.89
CA ASN A 91 27.28 -40.21 8.43
C ASN A 91 28.61 -39.91 7.72
N GLU A 92 28.64 -39.25 6.56
CA GLU A 92 29.86 -38.59 6.09
C GLU A 92 29.49 -37.21 5.57
N LEU A 93 30.29 -36.20 5.95
CA LEU A 93 30.11 -34.79 5.63
C LEU A 93 30.37 -34.53 4.13
N HIS A 94 29.61 -35.17 3.24
CA HIS A 94 29.73 -35.03 1.80
C HIS A 94 28.45 -34.38 1.27
N VAL A 95 28.53 -33.07 1.05
CA VAL A 95 27.51 -32.28 0.33
C VAL A 95 27.39 -32.86 -1.08
N PRO A 96 26.21 -33.33 -1.55
CA PRO A 96 26.06 -33.74 -2.94
C PRO A 96 26.21 -32.51 -3.86
N LEU A 97 27.21 -32.56 -4.73
CA LEU A 97 27.79 -31.48 -5.52
C LEU A 97 26.88 -30.86 -6.64
N GLY A 98 25.56 -31.06 -6.60
CA GLY A 98 24.70 -30.85 -7.77
C GLY A 98 23.89 -29.54 -7.87
N HIS A 99 23.39 -28.97 -6.76
CA HIS A 99 22.19 -28.12 -6.86
C HIS A 99 22.22 -26.77 -6.11
N CYS A 100 23.28 -26.43 -5.38
CA CYS A 100 23.50 -25.02 -5.02
C CYS A 100 23.78 -24.23 -6.30
N ARG A 101 23.06 -23.12 -6.53
CA ARG A 101 23.30 -22.23 -7.70
C ARG A 101 24.75 -21.76 -7.82
N HIS A 102 25.49 -21.85 -6.72
CA HIS A 102 26.93 -21.78 -6.68
C HIS A 102 27.52 -23.18 -6.44
N SER A 103 27.90 -23.84 -7.53
CA SER A 103 28.74 -25.05 -7.58
C SER A 103 29.83 -25.03 -6.49
N ALA A 104 30.16 -26.22 -5.98
CA ALA A 104 31.28 -26.47 -5.06
C ALA A 104 32.64 -25.97 -5.57
N SER A 105 32.77 -25.50 -6.82
CA SER A 105 33.94 -24.78 -7.31
C SER A 105 34.09 -23.34 -6.77
N SER A 106 33.04 -22.76 -6.18
CA SER A 106 33.06 -21.42 -5.55
C SER A 106 33.24 -21.47 -4.03
N PHE A 107 33.11 -22.65 -3.43
CA PHE A 107 33.62 -22.88 -2.09
C PHE A 107 35.14 -22.93 -2.21
N SER A 108 35.80 -21.78 -2.04
CA SER A 108 37.24 -21.78 -1.77
C SER A 108 37.49 -22.78 -0.65
N SER A 109 38.64 -23.45 -0.70
CA SER A 109 39.12 -24.54 0.17
C SER A 109 39.24 -24.19 1.68
N SER A 110 38.44 -23.23 2.17
CA SER A 110 38.56 -22.57 3.46
C SER A 110 37.21 -22.28 4.15
N SER A 111 36.06 -22.75 3.66
CA SER A 111 34.77 -22.36 4.27
C SER A 111 34.00 -23.55 4.83
N SER A 112 33.82 -23.56 6.16
CA SER A 112 33.08 -24.57 6.93
C SER A 112 31.63 -24.70 6.47
N ALA A 113 31.05 -25.89 6.68
CA ALA A 113 29.61 -26.13 6.49
C ALA A 113 28.79 -25.17 7.38
N PRO A 114 27.57 -24.75 6.95
CA PRO A 114 26.68 -23.99 7.81
C PRO A 114 26.36 -24.77 9.09
N PRO A 115 26.27 -24.10 10.26
CA PRO A 115 25.85 -24.75 11.49
C PRO A 115 24.48 -25.42 11.35
N GLU A 116 24.31 -26.60 11.94
CA GLU A 116 23.06 -27.38 11.85
C GLU A 116 21.85 -26.61 12.39
N SER A 117 22.03 -25.89 13.50
CA SER A 117 20.99 -25.04 14.07
C SER A 117 20.56 -23.89 13.16
N LEU A 118 21.47 -23.36 12.32
CA LEU A 118 21.14 -22.36 11.30
C LEU A 118 20.33 -23.01 10.17
N ILE A 119 20.74 -24.17 9.67
CA ILE A 119 19.97 -24.93 8.67
C ILE A 119 18.56 -25.21 9.19
N ASN A 120 18.44 -25.67 10.43
CA ASN A 120 17.16 -25.95 11.07
C ASN A 120 16.31 -24.68 11.19
N TYR A 121 16.88 -23.55 11.60
CA TYR A 121 16.14 -22.29 11.62
C TYR A 121 15.63 -21.87 10.24
N VAL A 122 16.47 -21.98 9.20
CA VAL A 122 16.06 -21.63 7.82
C VAL A 122 14.96 -22.56 7.32
N ALA A 123 15.07 -23.86 7.59
CA ALA A 123 14.04 -24.85 7.27
C ALA A 123 12.72 -24.54 7.99
N GLU A 124 12.75 -24.15 9.27
CA GLU A 124 11.55 -23.75 10.01
C GLU A 124 10.88 -22.51 9.41
N ILE A 125 11.66 -21.52 8.95
CA ILE A 125 11.09 -20.35 8.26
C ILE A 125 10.44 -20.75 6.93
N HIS A 126 11.09 -21.60 6.12
CA HIS A 126 10.50 -22.12 4.87
C HIS A 126 9.22 -22.91 5.13
N ARG A 127 9.27 -23.84 6.10
CA ARG A 127 8.14 -24.69 6.51
C ARG A 127 6.92 -23.86 6.88
N HIS A 128 7.10 -22.73 7.57
CA HIS A 128 6.01 -21.87 8.03
C HIS A 128 5.68 -20.70 7.08
N SER A 129 6.30 -20.65 5.90
CA SER A 129 6.02 -19.64 4.89
C SER A 129 5.01 -20.14 3.86
N LEU A 130 4.00 -19.33 3.56
CA LEU A 130 3.04 -19.63 2.49
C LEU A 130 3.73 -19.65 1.10
N CYS A 131 3.47 -20.71 0.35
CA CYS A 131 3.89 -20.92 -1.02
C CYS A 131 3.38 -19.78 -1.93
N ARG A 132 4.28 -19.28 -2.77
CA ARG A 132 4.02 -18.12 -3.66
C ARG A 132 3.95 -18.49 -5.12
N SER A 133 4.20 -19.75 -5.46
CA SER A 133 4.16 -20.24 -6.83
C SER A 133 2.72 -20.42 -7.29
N ILE A 134 2.41 -19.90 -8.48
CA ILE A 134 1.12 -20.14 -9.11
C ILE A 134 1.07 -21.60 -9.60
N ALA A 135 -0.08 -22.24 -9.52
CA ALA A 135 -0.29 -23.57 -10.11
C ALA A 135 0.07 -23.57 -11.61
N ALA A 136 0.74 -24.63 -12.08
CA ALA A 136 1.27 -24.72 -13.44
C ALA A 136 0.19 -24.49 -14.52
N GLU A 137 -1.02 -25.02 -14.30
CA GLU A 137 -2.18 -24.85 -15.19
C GLU A 137 -2.55 -23.38 -15.37
N ARG A 138 -2.57 -22.61 -14.28
CA ARG A 138 -2.84 -21.17 -14.32
C ARG A 138 -1.66 -20.43 -14.93
N GLN A 139 -0.42 -20.85 -14.66
CA GLN A 139 0.77 -20.24 -15.25
C GLN A 139 0.73 -20.30 -16.79
N LEU A 140 0.25 -21.39 -17.37
CA LEU A 140 0.04 -21.50 -18.82
C LEU A 140 -1.03 -20.52 -19.34
N GLN A 141 -2.08 -20.26 -18.56
CA GLN A 141 -3.12 -19.27 -18.89
C GLN A 141 -2.64 -17.81 -18.76
N GLN A 142 -1.50 -17.57 -18.09
CA GLN A 142 -0.89 -16.24 -17.93
C GLN A 142 -0.04 -15.81 -19.13
N ILE A 143 0.33 -16.72 -20.03
CA ILE A 143 1.41 -16.50 -21.02
C ILE A 143 1.03 -15.51 -22.14
N ASP A 144 -0.24 -15.17 -22.36
CA ASP A 144 -0.63 -14.47 -23.60
C ASP A 144 -1.73 -13.40 -23.45
N VAL A 145 -1.60 -12.52 -22.45
CA VAL A 145 -2.59 -11.45 -22.22
C VAL A 145 -1.94 -10.08 -22.26
N THR A 146 -2.17 -9.36 -23.35
CA THR A 146 -1.74 -7.96 -23.50
C THR A 146 -2.94 -7.03 -23.35
N LEU A 147 -2.85 -6.09 -22.41
CA LEU A 147 -3.86 -5.04 -22.30
C LEU A 147 -3.76 -4.09 -23.50
N PRO A 148 -4.90 -3.67 -24.09
CA PRO A 148 -4.91 -2.62 -25.10
C PRO A 148 -4.18 -1.36 -24.61
N ARG A 149 -3.39 -0.74 -25.49
CA ARG A 149 -2.55 0.44 -25.14
C ARG A 149 -3.33 1.57 -24.50
N HIS A 150 -4.58 1.79 -24.92
CA HIS A 150 -5.45 2.85 -24.37
C HIS A 150 -5.95 2.55 -22.95
N ILE A 151 -6.00 1.28 -22.53
CA ILE A 151 -6.34 0.86 -21.16
C ILE A 151 -5.09 0.90 -20.28
N ALA A 152 -3.96 0.44 -20.80
CA ALA A 152 -2.68 0.34 -20.09
C ALA A 152 -1.98 1.70 -19.84
N VAL A 153 -2.59 2.82 -20.23
CA VAL A 153 -2.01 4.17 -20.10
C VAL A 153 -1.58 4.46 -18.66
N GLY A 154 -0.31 4.82 -18.47
CA GLY A 154 0.27 5.15 -17.17
C GLY A 154 0.69 3.95 -16.32
N MET A 155 0.40 2.71 -16.75
CA MET A 155 0.78 1.51 -16.02
C MET A 155 2.24 1.11 -16.32
N ILE A 156 3.02 0.87 -15.26
CA ILE A 156 4.32 0.20 -15.37
C ILE A 156 4.13 -1.32 -15.61
N PRO A 157 5.13 -2.07 -16.11
CA PRO A 157 4.99 -3.51 -16.40
C PRO A 157 4.44 -4.34 -15.23
N LYS A 158 4.90 -4.08 -14.01
CA LYS A 158 4.35 -4.70 -12.80
C LYS A 158 2.85 -4.44 -12.63
N LYS A 159 2.39 -3.22 -12.89
CA LYS A 159 0.98 -2.84 -12.72
C LYS A 159 0.11 -3.49 -13.79
N ILE A 160 0.59 -3.54 -15.04
CA ILE A 160 -0.05 -4.29 -16.13
C ILE A 160 -0.21 -5.75 -15.73
N HIS A 161 0.86 -6.37 -15.21
CA HIS A 161 0.83 -7.76 -14.73
C HIS A 161 -0.24 -7.97 -13.66
N GLU A 162 -0.25 -7.19 -12.58
CA GLU A 162 -1.24 -7.33 -11.50
C GLU A 162 -2.68 -7.17 -12.02
N VAL A 163 -2.94 -6.09 -12.76
CA VAL A 163 -4.29 -5.72 -13.20
C VAL A 163 -4.84 -6.74 -14.19
N THR A 164 -4.02 -7.20 -15.14
CA THR A 164 -4.45 -8.17 -16.16
C THR A 164 -4.84 -9.50 -15.53
N HIS A 165 -4.00 -10.03 -14.65
CA HIS A 165 -4.23 -11.33 -14.03
C HIS A 165 -5.36 -11.27 -13.02
N PHE A 166 -5.46 -10.21 -12.22
CA PHE A 166 -6.52 -10.11 -11.24
C PHE A 166 -7.89 -9.86 -11.89
N ALA A 167 -7.96 -9.06 -12.96
CA ALA A 167 -9.21 -8.85 -13.68
C ALA A 167 -9.77 -10.17 -14.22
N ARG A 168 -8.92 -11.00 -14.84
CA ARG A 168 -9.32 -12.34 -15.30
C ARG A 168 -9.72 -13.25 -14.14
N TYR A 169 -8.99 -13.18 -13.04
CA TYR A 169 -9.26 -14.00 -11.86
C TYR A 169 -10.64 -13.71 -11.27
N VAL A 170 -10.96 -12.43 -10.99
CA VAL A 170 -12.24 -12.06 -10.38
C VAL A 170 -13.42 -12.21 -11.33
N ASP A 171 -13.20 -12.04 -12.64
CA ASP A 171 -14.20 -12.30 -13.67
C ASP A 171 -14.56 -13.79 -13.71
N GLY A 172 -13.57 -14.67 -13.82
CA GLY A 172 -13.79 -16.12 -13.81
C GLY A 172 -14.40 -16.62 -12.50
N LEU A 173 -13.98 -16.06 -11.36
CA LEU A 173 -14.58 -16.35 -10.06
C LEU A 173 -16.06 -15.96 -10.02
N ALA A 174 -16.42 -14.79 -10.52
CA ALA A 174 -17.82 -14.36 -10.58
C ALA A 174 -18.68 -15.22 -11.53
N GLU A 175 -18.15 -15.64 -12.68
CA GLU A 175 -18.82 -16.55 -13.60
C GLU A 175 -19.07 -17.93 -12.97
N GLU A 176 -18.09 -18.41 -12.21
CA GLU A 176 -18.19 -19.70 -11.54
C GLU A 176 -19.20 -19.68 -10.40
N ILE A 177 -19.20 -18.63 -9.57
CA ILE A 177 -20.22 -18.46 -8.52
C ILE A 177 -21.61 -18.44 -9.15
N ALA A 178 -21.79 -17.69 -10.23
CA ALA A 178 -23.07 -17.64 -10.94
C ALA A 178 -23.50 -19.02 -11.48
N ARG A 179 -22.56 -19.83 -11.96
CA ARG A 179 -22.84 -21.19 -12.45
C ARG A 179 -23.23 -22.15 -11.32
N GLU A 180 -22.62 -22.04 -10.14
CA GLU A 180 -22.81 -22.97 -9.03
C GLU A 180 -23.98 -22.62 -8.11
N SER A 181 -24.13 -21.35 -7.73
CA SER A 181 -25.17 -20.90 -6.80
C SER A 181 -26.32 -20.16 -7.49
N GLY A 182 -26.18 -19.81 -8.77
CA GLY A 182 -27.11 -18.89 -9.45
C GLY A 182 -26.96 -17.42 -9.04
N GLN A 183 -26.04 -17.10 -8.12
CA GLN A 183 -25.81 -15.72 -7.67
C GLN A 183 -24.98 -14.94 -8.69
N ILE A 184 -25.65 -14.10 -9.47
CA ILE A 184 -24.99 -13.25 -10.47
C ILE A 184 -24.42 -12.01 -9.79
N THR A 185 -23.13 -11.75 -9.97
CA THR A 185 -22.51 -10.50 -9.54
C THR A 185 -23.00 -9.35 -10.42
N THR A 186 -23.71 -8.39 -9.83
CA THR A 186 -24.19 -7.21 -10.57
C THR A 186 -23.16 -6.09 -10.60
N HIS A 187 -22.39 -5.91 -9.52
CA HIS A 187 -21.33 -4.91 -9.43
C HIS A 187 -20.09 -5.43 -8.68
N PHE A 188 -18.92 -4.95 -9.10
CA PHE A 188 -17.67 -5.14 -8.37
C PHE A 188 -17.34 -3.88 -7.58
N VAL A 189 -17.03 -4.02 -6.30
CA VAL A 189 -16.62 -2.91 -5.43
C VAL A 189 -15.10 -2.92 -5.29
N ASP A 190 -14.41 -1.97 -5.92
CA ASP A 190 -12.95 -1.84 -5.87
C ASP A 190 -12.53 -0.93 -4.72
N LEU A 191 -11.98 -1.53 -3.65
CA LEU A 191 -11.58 -0.83 -2.43
C LEU A 191 -10.16 -0.26 -2.55
N GLY A 192 -10.03 1.05 -2.34
CA GLY A 192 -8.75 1.74 -2.48
C GLY A 192 -8.34 1.85 -3.95
N SER A 193 -9.33 2.15 -4.81
CA SER A 193 -9.20 2.11 -6.26
C SER A 193 -8.08 3.01 -6.81
N GLY A 194 -7.70 4.08 -6.11
CA GLY A 194 -6.60 4.97 -6.47
C GLY A 194 -6.78 5.54 -7.88
N GLN A 195 -5.90 5.15 -8.79
CA GLN A 195 -5.95 5.54 -10.21
C GLN A 195 -6.94 4.71 -11.06
N ASN A 196 -7.61 3.75 -10.41
CA ASN A 196 -8.63 2.85 -10.93
C ASN A 196 -8.20 2.04 -12.15
N TYR A 197 -6.96 1.52 -12.12
CA TYR A 197 -6.43 0.69 -13.19
C TYR A 197 -7.18 -0.65 -13.32
N LEU A 198 -7.54 -1.26 -12.19
CA LEU A 198 -8.30 -2.50 -12.15
C LEU A 198 -9.73 -2.30 -12.64
N GLY A 199 -10.46 -1.35 -12.04
CA GLY A 199 -11.82 -1.05 -12.47
C GLY A 199 -11.91 -0.64 -13.94
N ARG A 200 -10.96 0.14 -14.46
CA ARG A 200 -10.88 0.45 -15.89
C ARG A 200 -10.71 -0.78 -16.78
N THR A 201 -9.89 -1.72 -16.34
CA THR A 201 -9.69 -2.98 -17.08
C THR A 201 -10.96 -3.82 -17.06
N LEU A 202 -11.59 -4.00 -15.90
CA LEU A 202 -12.83 -4.76 -15.75
C LEU A 202 -14.04 -4.10 -16.46
N ALA A 203 -14.10 -2.77 -16.53
CA ALA A 203 -15.18 -2.06 -17.23
C ALA A 203 -15.01 -2.08 -18.76
N SER A 204 -13.83 -2.43 -19.27
CA SER A 204 -13.55 -2.48 -20.70
C SER A 204 -13.76 -3.89 -21.28
N PRO A 205 -13.92 -4.03 -22.61
CA PRO A 205 -13.87 -5.33 -23.26
C PRO A 205 -12.56 -6.08 -22.95
N PRO A 206 -12.62 -7.41 -22.76
CA PRO A 206 -13.79 -8.27 -22.95
C PRO A 206 -14.75 -8.35 -21.74
N PHE A 207 -14.37 -7.82 -20.57
CA PHE A 207 -15.04 -8.06 -19.29
C PHE A 207 -16.38 -7.31 -19.14
N ASN A 208 -16.43 -6.04 -19.55
CA ASN A 208 -17.63 -5.19 -19.53
C ASN A 208 -18.40 -5.18 -18.19
N LYS A 209 -17.69 -5.17 -17.06
CA LYS A 209 -18.29 -5.18 -15.71
C LYS A 209 -18.69 -3.79 -15.22
N LYS A 210 -19.60 -3.76 -14.24
CA LYS A 210 -20.04 -2.55 -13.53
C LYS A 210 -19.20 -2.39 -12.27
N ILE A 211 -18.50 -1.27 -12.16
CA ILE A 211 -17.52 -1.05 -11.09
C ILE A 211 -17.97 0.08 -10.17
N ILE A 212 -17.86 -0.14 -8.86
CA ILE A 212 -17.98 0.87 -7.82
C ILE A 212 -16.56 1.10 -7.28
N ALA A 213 -15.91 2.16 -7.73
CA ALA A 213 -14.54 2.51 -7.36
C ALA A 213 -14.55 3.43 -6.13
N ILE A 214 -14.05 2.92 -5.00
CA ILE A 214 -14.04 3.64 -3.72
C ILE A 214 -12.62 4.10 -3.41
N ASP A 215 -12.46 5.37 -3.07
CA ASP A 215 -11.19 5.93 -2.60
C ASP A 215 -11.45 7.08 -1.63
N ASN A 216 -10.63 7.19 -0.59
CA ASN A 216 -10.75 8.27 0.40
C ASN A 216 -10.01 9.54 -0.02
N ASN A 217 -9.30 9.53 -1.15
CA ASN A 217 -8.55 10.67 -1.65
C ASN A 217 -9.16 11.18 -2.96
N GLN A 218 -9.85 12.31 -2.88
CA GLN A 218 -10.50 12.95 -4.02
C GLN A 218 -9.54 13.24 -5.18
N ARG A 219 -8.25 13.49 -4.93
CA ARG A 219 -7.26 13.72 -5.99
C ARG A 219 -7.03 12.48 -6.84
N ASN A 220 -7.04 11.30 -6.23
CA ASN A 220 -6.93 10.02 -6.93
C ASN A 220 -8.13 9.83 -7.87
N ILE A 221 -9.34 10.06 -7.36
CA ILE A 221 -10.59 9.96 -8.13
C ILE A 221 -10.59 10.90 -9.35
N ILE A 222 -10.18 12.16 -9.15
CA ILE A 222 -10.09 13.13 -10.26
C ILE A 222 -9.09 12.66 -11.31
N GLY A 223 -7.93 12.16 -10.88
CA GLY A 223 -6.91 11.59 -11.78
C GLY A 223 -7.44 10.39 -12.57
N ALA A 224 -8.14 9.47 -11.90
CA ALA A 224 -8.75 8.29 -12.50
C ALA A 224 -9.78 8.66 -13.57
N LYS A 225 -10.71 9.57 -13.27
CA LYS A 225 -11.71 10.07 -14.23
C LYS A 225 -11.08 10.66 -15.50
N ARG A 226 -9.94 11.36 -15.38
CA ARG A 226 -9.20 11.88 -16.56
C ARG A 226 -8.66 10.76 -17.44
N MET A 227 -8.17 9.68 -16.84
CA MET A 227 -7.66 8.53 -17.59
C MET A 227 -8.77 7.70 -18.25
N ASP A 228 -9.98 7.70 -17.69
CA ASP A 228 -11.14 7.00 -18.28
C ASP A 228 -11.55 7.58 -19.63
N ILE A 229 -11.33 8.89 -19.84
CA ILE A 229 -11.50 9.55 -21.13
C ILE A 229 -10.47 9.01 -22.14
N SER A 230 -9.21 8.89 -21.73
CA SER A 230 -8.14 8.34 -22.58
C SER A 230 -8.37 6.87 -22.94
N ALA A 231 -9.04 6.12 -22.06
CA ALA A 231 -9.39 4.73 -22.27
C ALA A 231 -10.74 4.53 -23.00
N SER A 232 -11.39 5.60 -23.46
CA SER A 232 -12.68 5.54 -24.19
C SER A 232 -13.85 4.91 -23.41
N ILE A 233 -13.74 4.84 -22.08
CA ILE A 233 -14.84 4.41 -21.21
C ILE A 233 -15.88 5.53 -21.15
N THR A 234 -15.42 6.74 -20.83
CA THR A 234 -16.24 7.95 -20.77
C THR A 234 -16.04 8.79 -22.02
N LYS A 235 -17.14 9.25 -22.63
CA LYS A 235 -17.05 10.18 -23.78
C LYS A 235 -16.44 11.49 -23.31
N LYS A 236 -15.50 12.03 -24.08
CA LYS A 236 -14.99 13.38 -23.86
C LYS A 236 -16.10 14.37 -24.21
N ASP A 237 -16.47 15.25 -23.29
CA ASP A 237 -17.32 16.38 -23.64
C ASP A 237 -16.62 17.20 -24.73
N LEU A 238 -17.22 17.21 -25.92
CA LEU A 238 -16.73 18.00 -27.04
C LEU A 238 -17.06 19.46 -26.75
N VAL A 239 -16.13 20.12 -26.07
CA VAL A 239 -16.23 21.56 -25.88
C VAL A 239 -15.87 22.24 -27.19
N LEU A 240 -16.88 22.48 -28.04
CA LEU A 240 -16.76 23.26 -29.26
C LEU A 240 -16.46 24.71 -28.89
N ARG A 241 -15.18 25.08 -28.95
CA ARG A 241 -14.71 26.46 -28.77
C ARG A 241 -13.98 26.89 -30.02
N ASN A 242 -14.30 28.09 -30.52
CA ASN A 242 -13.47 28.72 -31.53
C ASN A 242 -12.07 28.95 -30.94
N LYS A 243 -11.09 28.17 -31.40
CA LYS A 243 -9.74 28.09 -30.84
C LYS A 243 -9.02 29.44 -30.86
N LYS A 244 -9.39 30.35 -31.78
CA LYS A 244 -8.83 31.71 -31.87
C LYS A 244 -9.41 32.61 -30.77
N LEU A 245 -10.74 32.62 -30.61
CA LEU A 245 -11.42 33.42 -29.58
C LEU A 245 -11.12 32.95 -28.16
N TYR A 246 -11.08 31.64 -27.91
CA TYR A 246 -10.74 31.11 -26.59
C TYR A 246 -9.31 31.47 -26.18
N ARG A 247 -8.35 31.39 -27.11
CA ARG A 247 -6.97 31.83 -26.86
C ARG A 247 -6.89 33.32 -26.58
N LEU A 248 -7.65 34.14 -27.31
CA LEU A 248 -7.74 35.58 -27.07
C LEU A 248 -8.35 35.88 -25.68
N GLN A 249 -9.44 35.23 -25.31
CA GLN A 249 -10.03 35.36 -23.96
C GLN A 249 -9.03 35.00 -22.86
N GLN A 250 -8.28 33.90 -23.03
CA GLN A 250 -7.26 33.49 -22.06
C GLN A 250 -6.12 34.53 -21.97
N ILE A 251 -5.74 35.16 -23.09
CA ILE A 251 -4.76 36.26 -23.11
C ILE A 251 -5.34 37.50 -22.42
N ILE A 252 -6.57 37.88 -22.71
CA ILE A 252 -7.25 39.06 -22.14
C ILE A 252 -7.46 38.89 -20.62
N SER A 253 -7.71 37.67 -20.15
CA SER A 253 -7.91 37.37 -18.73
C SER A 253 -6.63 37.39 -17.88
N LYS A 254 -5.43 37.45 -18.50
CA LYS A 254 -4.16 37.51 -17.78
C LYS A 254 -3.78 38.97 -17.49
N PRO A 255 -3.19 39.26 -16.31
CA PRO A 255 -2.54 40.55 -16.06
C PRO A 255 -1.49 40.86 -17.14
N ILE A 256 -1.47 42.10 -17.64
CA ILE A 256 -0.63 42.53 -18.78
C ILE A 256 0.87 42.26 -18.55
N GLU A 257 1.30 42.30 -17.28
CA GLU A 257 2.67 42.05 -16.83
C GLU A 257 3.13 40.60 -17.09
N LEU A 258 2.19 39.64 -17.03
CA LEU A 258 2.45 38.20 -17.20
C LEU A 258 2.32 37.72 -18.65
N LEU A 259 2.03 38.62 -19.59
CA LEU A 259 1.91 38.28 -21.00
C LEU A 259 3.28 38.18 -21.69
N SER A 260 3.48 37.08 -22.41
CA SER A 260 4.65 36.92 -23.29
C SER A 260 4.63 37.93 -24.44
N ALA A 261 5.80 38.20 -25.04
CA ALA A 261 5.91 39.11 -26.18
C ALA A 261 5.00 38.70 -27.37
N ARG A 262 4.78 37.39 -27.54
CA ARG A 262 3.90 36.84 -28.57
C ARG A 262 2.42 37.09 -28.25
N GLU A 263 2.00 36.93 -26.99
CA GLU A 263 0.62 37.20 -26.56
C GLU A 263 0.29 38.69 -26.63
N LYS A 264 1.24 39.57 -26.27
CA LYS A 264 1.10 41.03 -26.41
C LYS A 264 0.90 41.45 -27.88
N LYS A 265 1.59 40.82 -28.82
CA LYS A 265 1.43 41.08 -30.26
C LYS A 265 0.04 40.67 -30.76
N ILE A 266 -0.45 39.50 -30.33
CA ILE A 266 -1.78 38.99 -30.70
C ILE A 266 -2.89 39.90 -30.16
N MET A 267 -2.77 40.37 -28.93
CA MET A 267 -3.73 41.28 -28.30
C MET A 267 -3.78 42.65 -29.01
N ARG A 268 -2.64 43.21 -29.41
CA ARG A 268 -2.57 44.48 -30.17
C ARG A 268 -3.18 44.37 -31.57
N GLN A 269 -3.00 43.23 -32.24
CA GLN A 269 -3.57 43.00 -33.57
C GLN A 269 -5.10 42.86 -33.52
N HIS A 270 -5.64 42.31 -32.43
CA HIS A 270 -7.09 42.23 -32.22
C HIS A 270 -7.71 43.60 -31.94
N ASN A 271 -7.08 44.44 -31.12
CA ASN A 271 -7.63 45.76 -30.80
C ASN A 271 -7.58 46.73 -31.99
N LYS A 272 -6.67 46.53 -32.95
CA LYS A 272 -6.60 47.35 -34.17
C LYS A 272 -7.71 47.06 -35.19
N SER A 273 -8.38 45.90 -35.11
CA SER A 273 -9.41 45.51 -36.08
C SER A 273 -10.84 45.87 -35.64
N GLY A 274 -11.01 46.62 -34.54
CA GLY A 274 -12.33 46.99 -34.00
C GLY A 274 -12.68 48.48 -34.09
N ASP A 275 -11.78 49.33 -34.63
CA ASP A 275 -11.91 50.80 -34.62
C ASP A 275 -12.08 51.41 -36.03
N GLU A 276 -12.39 50.61 -37.05
CA GLU A 276 -12.71 51.10 -38.41
C GLU A 276 -14.09 50.59 -38.82
N ASP A 277 -15.15 51.24 -38.32
CA ASP A 277 -16.46 51.42 -38.97
C ASP A 277 -17.45 52.02 -37.95
N ASP A 278 -17.54 53.35 -37.90
CA ASP A 278 -18.80 54.11 -37.86
C ASP A 278 -18.50 55.58 -37.52
N ASP A 279 -18.33 56.38 -38.57
CA ASP A 279 -18.43 57.84 -38.50
C ASP A 279 -19.51 58.29 -39.51
N GLU A 280 -20.32 59.25 -39.05
CA GLU A 280 -21.33 60.05 -39.77
C GLU A 280 -22.81 59.60 -39.88
N ARG A 281 -23.63 60.41 -39.17
CA ARG A 281 -24.96 61.00 -39.52
C ARG A 281 -26.25 60.31 -39.03
N GLY A 282 -26.64 60.71 -37.82
CA GLY A 282 -27.75 61.66 -37.58
C GLY A 282 -29.15 61.37 -38.17
N GLY A 283 -30.11 61.05 -37.30
CA GLY A 283 -31.54 61.18 -37.59
C GLY A 283 -32.46 60.38 -36.65
N GLU A 284 -32.98 61.02 -35.61
CA GLU A 284 -34.03 60.47 -34.74
C GLU A 284 -35.38 60.34 -35.48
N ARG A 285 -36.08 59.20 -35.30
CA ARG A 285 -37.51 59.13 -34.87
C ARG A 285 -38.03 57.69 -34.71
N ARG A 286 -38.19 57.29 -33.44
CA ARG A 286 -39.41 56.76 -32.77
C ARG A 286 -40.37 55.80 -33.50
N ILE A 287 -40.48 54.58 -32.93
CA ILE A 287 -41.68 53.87 -32.40
C ILE A 287 -41.84 52.39 -32.86
N SER A 288 -41.98 51.55 -31.82
CA SER A 288 -42.88 50.39 -31.65
C SER A 288 -42.34 48.96 -31.65
N LYS A 289 -42.83 48.29 -30.61
CA LYS A 289 -42.89 46.86 -30.32
C LYS A 289 -43.49 46.07 -31.48
N ASN A 290 -42.94 44.88 -31.76
CA ASN A 290 -43.61 43.61 -31.48
C ASN A 290 -42.76 42.43 -32.00
N PHE A 291 -42.73 41.37 -31.20
CA PHE A 291 -42.33 40.02 -31.62
C PHE A 291 -43.18 39.53 -32.79
N PRO A 292 -42.66 38.55 -33.56
CA PRO A 292 -43.41 37.30 -33.62
C PRO A 292 -42.55 36.03 -33.54
N THR A 293 -43.14 35.01 -32.91
CA THR A 293 -42.80 33.58 -32.96
C THR A 293 -43.49 32.91 -34.18
N PRO A 294 -43.52 31.56 -34.31
CA PRO A 294 -42.71 30.77 -35.24
C PRO A 294 -43.56 30.08 -36.35
N HIS A 295 -42.95 29.45 -37.36
CA HIS A 295 -43.45 28.15 -37.90
C HIS A 295 -42.53 27.53 -38.97
N LEU A 296 -42.58 26.19 -39.01
CA LEU A 296 -41.94 25.26 -39.93
C LEU A 296 -42.51 25.29 -41.36
N ASN A 297 -41.65 25.05 -42.37
CA ASN A 297 -41.82 24.11 -43.51
C ASN A 297 -40.64 24.32 -44.48
N SER A 298 -39.78 23.32 -44.69
CA SER A 298 -39.86 22.24 -45.69
C SER A 298 -39.43 22.66 -47.11
N GLN A 299 -38.44 21.93 -47.61
CA GLN A 299 -38.19 21.59 -49.01
C GLN A 299 -37.54 22.63 -49.95
N ALA A 300 -36.33 22.23 -50.35
CA ALA A 300 -35.91 21.98 -51.73
C ALA A 300 -35.24 23.09 -52.56
N ASP A 301 -34.31 22.57 -53.34
CA ASP A 301 -33.63 23.06 -54.55
C ASP A 301 -32.44 23.99 -54.43
N ASP A 302 -31.43 23.92 -55.29
CA ASP A 302 -30.69 22.86 -56.01
C ASP A 302 -29.53 23.65 -56.66
N SER A 303 -28.36 23.01 -56.81
CA SER A 303 -27.35 23.26 -57.84
C SER A 303 -26.61 24.61 -57.95
N SER A 304 -25.30 24.59 -57.65
CA SER A 304 -24.20 24.76 -58.63
C SER A 304 -22.83 24.70 -57.91
N SER A 305 -22.06 23.62 -58.09
CA SER A 305 -20.94 23.47 -59.07
C SER A 305 -19.58 23.62 -58.36
N LEU A 306 -18.89 22.50 -58.08
CA LEU A 306 -17.74 21.96 -58.86
C LEU A 306 -16.48 22.83 -58.69
N GLU A 307 -15.42 22.44 -57.98
CA GLU A 307 -14.38 21.45 -58.30
C GLU A 307 -13.33 21.53 -57.15
N LEU A 308 -12.56 20.53 -56.68
CA LEU A 308 -11.67 19.58 -57.35
C LEU A 308 -11.08 18.57 -56.33
N ALA A 309 -10.88 17.33 -56.79
CA ALA A 309 -9.93 16.27 -56.39
C ALA A 309 -10.01 15.65 -54.97
N SER A 310 -10.55 14.45 -54.74
CA SER A 310 -10.15 13.10 -55.17
C SER A 310 -8.82 12.57 -54.60
N ASN A 311 -8.92 11.58 -53.69
CA ASN A 311 -8.29 10.24 -53.76
C ASN A 311 -8.01 9.62 -52.38
N SER A 312 -8.86 8.69 -51.96
CA SER A 312 -8.55 7.24 -51.92
C SER A 312 -9.32 6.56 -50.79
N SER A 313 -10.43 5.96 -51.20
CA SER A 313 -11.14 4.91 -50.50
C SER A 313 -10.40 3.58 -50.68
N ASN A 314 -10.45 2.73 -49.65
CA ASN A 314 -10.60 1.29 -49.83
C ASN A 314 -11.33 0.73 -48.62
N SER A 315 -12.66 0.71 -48.73
CA SER A 315 -13.55 -0.09 -47.90
C SER A 315 -13.67 -1.48 -48.51
N THR A 316 -13.36 -2.51 -47.75
CA THR A 316 -13.88 -3.86 -48.02
C THR A 316 -14.99 -4.10 -47.01
N GLY A 317 -16.23 -4.00 -47.47
CA GLY A 317 -17.41 -4.29 -46.67
C GLY A 317 -17.47 -5.77 -46.33
N TYR A 318 -17.47 -6.07 -45.04
CA TYR A 318 -18.00 -7.33 -44.53
C TYR A 318 -19.24 -7.02 -43.71
N MET A 319 -20.30 -7.75 -44.04
CA MET A 319 -21.63 -7.64 -43.46
C MET A 319 -21.57 -7.76 -41.94
N LEU A 320 -22.04 -6.73 -41.24
CA LEU A 320 -22.32 -6.79 -39.82
C LEU A 320 -23.51 -7.72 -39.62
N LYS A 321 -23.24 -8.96 -39.20
CA LYS A 321 -24.20 -9.72 -38.40
C LYS A 321 -24.49 -8.89 -37.15
N GLU A 322 -25.76 -8.78 -36.80
CA GLU A 322 -26.24 -8.29 -35.50
C GLU A 322 -25.46 -9.02 -34.40
N GLN A 323 -24.44 -8.38 -33.85
CA GLN A 323 -23.87 -8.75 -32.58
C GLN A 323 -24.78 -8.10 -31.55
N GLU A 324 -25.41 -8.92 -30.70
CA GLU A 324 -26.07 -8.47 -29.47
C GLU A 324 -25.22 -7.36 -28.83
N GLU A 325 -25.80 -6.17 -28.63
CA GLU A 325 -25.14 -5.07 -27.92
C GLU A 325 -24.83 -5.55 -26.49
N LYS A 326 -23.63 -6.13 -26.28
CA LYS A 326 -23.14 -6.45 -24.94
C LYS A 326 -23.19 -5.16 -24.13
N GLU A 327 -23.92 -5.19 -23.02
CA GLU A 327 -24.06 -4.06 -22.10
C GLU A 327 -22.67 -3.49 -21.77
N LYS A 328 -22.44 -2.22 -22.11
CA LYS A 328 -21.12 -1.58 -21.94
C LYS A 328 -20.82 -1.46 -20.44
N GLY A 329 -19.63 -1.89 -20.02
CA GLY A 329 -19.17 -1.68 -18.65
C GLY A 329 -19.09 -0.19 -18.29
N TYR A 330 -19.27 0.12 -17.01
CA TYR A 330 -19.17 1.50 -16.50
C TYR A 330 -18.53 1.53 -15.11
N ILE A 331 -18.07 2.73 -14.73
CA ILE A 331 -17.42 2.99 -13.45
C ILE A 331 -18.19 4.08 -12.72
N HIS A 332 -18.62 3.78 -11.51
CA HIS A 332 -19.15 4.75 -10.56
C HIS A 332 -18.10 5.02 -9.47
N TYR A 333 -17.79 6.29 -9.22
CA TYR A 333 -16.78 6.69 -8.25
C TYR A 333 -17.42 7.22 -6.97
N ILE A 334 -17.00 6.68 -5.82
CA ILE A 334 -17.45 7.10 -4.50
C ILE A 334 -16.26 7.61 -3.70
N HIS A 335 -16.36 8.85 -3.23
CA HIS A 335 -15.38 9.42 -2.29
C HIS A 335 -15.80 9.06 -0.87
N HIS A 336 -15.15 8.04 -0.29
CA HIS A 336 -15.50 7.55 1.03
C HIS A 336 -14.31 6.86 1.70
N GLN A 337 -14.21 7.03 3.02
CA GLN A 337 -13.30 6.27 3.85
C GLN A 337 -14.04 5.05 4.38
N VAL A 338 -13.66 3.87 3.89
CA VAL A 338 -14.27 2.62 4.34
C VAL A 338 -13.79 2.30 5.75
N GLU A 339 -14.73 2.25 6.69
CA GLU A 339 -14.48 1.93 8.09
C GLU A 339 -15.29 0.70 8.49
N ASN A 340 -14.68 -0.19 9.27
CA ASN A 340 -15.29 -1.38 9.86
C ASN A 340 -15.85 -2.43 8.88
N GLY A 341 -15.85 -2.16 7.57
CA GLY A 341 -16.38 -3.02 6.52
C GLY A 341 -17.88 -2.85 6.25
N ASP A 342 -18.53 -1.83 6.78
CA ASP A 342 -19.96 -1.56 6.56
C ASP A 342 -20.16 -0.72 5.29
N PHE A 343 -21.02 -1.21 4.38
CA PHE A 343 -21.35 -0.58 3.10
C PHE A 343 -22.73 0.08 3.08
N LEU A 344 -23.46 0.20 4.19
CA LEU A 344 -24.77 0.86 4.23
C LEU A 344 -24.76 2.24 3.57
N ASN A 345 -23.75 3.08 3.88
CA ASN A 345 -23.58 4.41 3.30
C ASN A 345 -23.12 4.41 1.84
N ILE A 346 -22.56 3.31 1.36
CA ILE A 346 -22.14 3.12 -0.03
C ILE A 346 -23.36 2.70 -0.87
N ILE A 347 -24.15 1.76 -0.36
CA ILE A 347 -25.35 1.23 -1.04
C ILE A 347 -26.41 2.33 -1.17
N SER A 348 -26.61 3.15 -0.15
CA SER A 348 -27.56 4.27 -0.20
C SER A 348 -27.22 5.33 -1.27
N GLN A 349 -25.95 5.45 -1.69
CA GLN A 349 -25.54 6.32 -2.79
C GLN A 349 -25.84 5.71 -4.17
N LEU A 350 -26.03 4.39 -4.27
CA LEU A 350 -26.32 3.67 -5.51
C LEU A 350 -27.82 3.69 -5.84
N GLU A 351 -28.68 3.58 -4.83
CA GLU A 351 -30.15 3.49 -4.99
C GLU A 351 -30.79 4.65 -5.78
N PRO A 352 -30.39 5.94 -5.60
CA PRO A 352 -30.98 7.04 -6.37
C PRO A 352 -30.64 7.01 -7.86
N GLN A 353 -29.50 6.41 -8.23
CA GLN A 353 -28.97 6.42 -9.60
C GLN A 353 -29.35 5.17 -10.41
N LEU A 354 -29.71 4.08 -9.72
CA LEU A 354 -30.26 2.87 -10.35
C LEU A 354 -31.74 3.03 -10.75
N ASN A 355 -32.46 3.98 -10.12
CA ASN A 355 -33.88 4.26 -10.35
C ASN A 355 -34.15 5.36 -11.40
N THR A 356 -33.12 5.99 -11.96
CA THR A 356 -33.28 6.91 -13.10
C THR A 356 -33.28 6.12 -14.41
N PRO A 357 -34.34 6.22 -15.25
CA PRO A 357 -34.35 5.58 -16.56
C PRO A 357 -33.17 6.10 -17.39
N SER A 358 -32.54 5.21 -18.15
CA SER A 358 -31.42 5.49 -19.03
C SER A 358 -31.84 6.44 -20.17
N THR A 359 -31.90 7.74 -19.91
CA THR A 359 -31.78 8.74 -20.96
C THR A 359 -30.32 9.15 -21.02
N ASN A 360 -29.64 8.72 -22.08
CA ASN A 360 -28.51 9.48 -22.59
C ASN A 360 -29.00 10.91 -22.80
N ASP A 361 -28.66 11.83 -21.89
CA ASP A 361 -28.34 13.23 -22.21
C ASP A 361 -28.09 14.05 -20.93
N THR A 362 -26.92 14.71 -20.92
CA THR A 362 -26.63 16.00 -20.27
C THR A 362 -26.92 16.16 -18.78
N ILE A 363 -25.93 15.89 -17.91
CA ILE A 363 -25.87 16.53 -16.58
C ILE A 363 -24.78 17.60 -16.63
N GLY A 364 -25.21 18.83 -16.89
CA GLY A 364 -24.43 20.03 -16.57
C GLY A 364 -24.32 20.16 -15.05
N PHE A 365 -23.09 20.21 -14.55
CA PHE A 365 -22.80 20.53 -13.15
C PHE A 365 -23.30 21.96 -12.84
N LYS A 366 -24.26 22.07 -11.94
CA LYS A 366 -24.41 23.28 -11.12
C LYS A 366 -23.66 23.04 -9.82
N ASP A 367 -22.68 23.91 -9.55
CA ASP A 367 -21.98 23.99 -8.28
C ASP A 367 -22.99 24.25 -7.15
N HIS A 368 -23.12 23.30 -6.21
CA HIS A 368 -23.77 23.59 -4.93
C HIS A 368 -22.79 24.36 -4.04
N GLN A 369 -22.82 25.69 -4.19
CA GLN A 369 -22.47 26.59 -3.11
C GLN A 369 -23.53 26.48 -2.00
N PHE A 370 -23.06 26.56 -0.76
CA PHE A 370 -23.82 26.59 0.49
C PHE A 370 -25.16 27.33 0.38
N LEU A 371 -26.26 26.64 0.66
CA LEU A 371 -27.56 27.27 0.93
C LEU A 371 -27.69 27.53 2.43
N SER A 372 -28.11 28.73 2.78
CA SER A 372 -28.33 29.20 4.15
C SER A 372 -29.60 28.59 4.78
N PRO A 373 -29.70 28.54 6.12
CA PRO A 373 -30.73 27.76 6.83
C PRO A 373 -32.18 28.28 6.78
N GLU A 374 -32.51 29.27 5.96
CA GLU A 374 -33.82 29.95 6.00
C GLU A 374 -34.80 29.53 4.88
N GLU A 375 -34.44 28.58 4.01
CA GLU A 375 -35.33 28.12 2.92
C GLU A 375 -35.93 26.72 3.15
N SER A 376 -35.86 26.17 4.36
CA SER A 376 -36.36 24.82 4.70
C SER A 376 -37.83 24.75 5.14
N GLU A 377 -38.59 25.84 5.14
CA GLU A 377 -39.98 25.85 5.66
C GLU A 377 -41.10 26.04 4.62
N ALA A 378 -40.79 26.20 3.32
CA ALA A 378 -41.82 26.45 2.30
C ALA A 378 -42.25 25.21 1.47
N ALA A 379 -41.66 24.04 1.67
CA ALA A 379 -41.96 22.82 0.89
C ALA A 379 -42.75 21.78 1.70
N LYS A 380 -43.89 22.19 2.27
CA LYS A 380 -44.94 21.27 2.76
C LYS A 380 -46.27 21.65 2.13
N LYS A 381 -46.51 21.21 0.89
CA LYS A 381 -47.86 20.98 0.37
C LYS A 381 -47.90 19.68 -0.42
N GLU A 382 -48.77 18.81 0.07
CA GLU A 382 -49.10 17.48 -0.45
C GLU A 382 -49.51 17.54 -1.93
N ASP A 383 -49.09 16.55 -2.71
CA ASP A 383 -49.84 16.13 -3.90
C ASP A 383 -50.15 14.63 -3.78
N LYS A 384 -51.38 14.36 -3.35
CA LYS A 384 -51.97 13.02 -3.26
C LYS A 384 -52.60 12.71 -4.61
N ASN A 385 -51.87 11.99 -5.46
CA ASN A 385 -52.38 11.00 -6.44
C ASN A 385 -51.32 10.71 -7.50
N LYS A 386 -50.47 9.70 -7.26
CA LYS A 386 -49.93 8.84 -8.30
C LYS A 386 -49.87 7.41 -7.78
N ASP A 387 -50.47 6.51 -8.55
CA ASP A 387 -50.50 5.07 -8.34
C ASP A 387 -49.11 4.49 -8.00
N PRO A 388 -49.04 3.35 -7.28
CA PRO A 388 -47.78 2.71 -6.92
C PRO A 388 -47.12 2.18 -8.21
N MET A 389 -46.29 3.03 -8.80
CA MET A 389 -45.39 2.67 -9.88
C MET A 389 -44.42 1.62 -9.32
N THR A 390 -44.62 0.39 -9.80
CA THR A 390 -43.79 -0.81 -9.61
C THR A 390 -42.35 -0.48 -9.22
N LYS A 391 -41.97 -0.84 -7.98
CA LYS A 391 -40.56 -0.95 -7.57
C LYS A 391 -39.85 -1.84 -8.59
N CYS A 392 -38.83 -1.30 -9.26
CA CYS A 392 -37.89 -2.13 -9.99
C CYS A 392 -36.99 -2.78 -8.94
N ASP A 393 -37.37 -3.97 -8.46
CA ASP A 393 -36.53 -4.82 -7.63
C ASP A 393 -35.33 -5.31 -8.46
N LYS A 394 -34.29 -4.48 -8.59
CA LYS A 394 -32.96 -4.95 -9.01
C LYS A 394 -32.17 -5.25 -7.75
N ASN A 395 -32.24 -6.49 -7.28
CA ASN A 395 -31.40 -6.96 -6.17
C ASN A 395 -29.92 -6.71 -6.50
N ILE A 396 -29.31 -5.77 -5.77
CA ILE A 396 -27.89 -5.46 -5.88
C ILE A 396 -27.12 -6.64 -5.27
N ASN A 397 -26.18 -7.20 -6.03
CA ASN A 397 -25.36 -8.31 -5.60
C ASN A 397 -23.88 -8.00 -5.91
N LEU A 398 -23.11 -7.83 -4.85
CA LEU A 398 -21.79 -7.20 -4.87
C LEU A 398 -20.70 -8.24 -4.66
N MET A 399 -19.64 -8.10 -5.46
CA MET A 399 -18.35 -8.74 -5.18
C MET A 399 -17.33 -7.68 -4.76
N THR A 400 -16.82 -7.76 -3.54
CA THR A 400 -15.79 -6.82 -3.07
C THR A 400 -14.42 -7.27 -3.53
N ILE A 401 -13.68 -6.41 -4.21
CA ILE A 401 -12.35 -6.73 -4.73
C ILE A 401 -11.34 -5.69 -4.29
N SER A 402 -10.07 -6.07 -4.22
CA SER A 402 -9.00 -5.09 -4.09
C SER A 402 -7.64 -5.64 -4.50
N ILE A 403 -6.79 -4.74 -5.02
CA ILE A 403 -5.35 -4.95 -5.12
C ILE A 403 -4.67 -3.79 -4.41
N HIS A 404 -3.69 -4.10 -3.57
CA HIS A 404 -2.97 -3.12 -2.77
C HIS A 404 -3.79 -2.47 -1.66
N SER A 405 -4.68 -3.23 -1.00
CA SER A 405 -5.29 -2.75 0.24
C SER A 405 -4.22 -2.63 1.33
N CYS A 406 -3.91 -1.39 1.70
CA CYS A 406 -2.97 -1.06 2.77
C CYS A 406 -3.67 -1.11 4.13
N GLY A 407 -2.99 -1.62 5.15
CA GLY A 407 -3.45 -1.64 6.53
C GLY A 407 -4.84 -2.26 6.68
N ASN A 408 -5.67 -1.62 7.51
CA ASN A 408 -7.00 -2.10 7.85
C ASN A 408 -7.99 -2.10 6.69
N LEU A 409 -7.67 -1.48 5.55
CA LEU A 409 -8.54 -1.59 4.37
C LEU A 409 -8.73 -3.06 3.94
N SER A 410 -7.70 -3.90 4.14
CA SER A 410 -7.82 -5.35 3.94
C SER A 410 -8.79 -6.00 4.95
N HIS A 411 -8.77 -5.57 6.22
CA HIS A 411 -9.69 -6.07 7.24
C HIS A 411 -11.12 -5.66 6.95
N HIS A 412 -11.33 -4.40 6.58
CA HIS A 412 -12.65 -3.88 6.23
C HIS A 412 -13.22 -4.57 4.98
N GLY A 413 -12.39 -4.82 3.97
CA GLY A 413 -12.79 -5.58 2.78
C GLY A 413 -13.14 -7.04 3.07
N ILE A 414 -12.56 -7.66 4.10
CA ILE A 414 -12.93 -9.02 4.52
C ILE A 414 -14.21 -9.01 5.34
N ARG A 415 -14.32 -8.06 6.28
CA ARG A 415 -15.52 -7.86 7.10
C ARG A 415 -16.74 -7.52 6.25
N SER A 416 -16.57 -6.90 5.08
CA SER A 416 -17.69 -6.56 4.22
C SER A 416 -18.50 -7.77 3.76
N LEU A 417 -17.87 -8.95 3.64
CA LEU A 417 -18.59 -10.20 3.38
C LEU A 417 -19.57 -10.51 4.51
N ILE A 418 -19.13 -10.38 5.76
CA ILE A 418 -19.92 -10.78 6.93
C ILE A 418 -21.01 -9.76 7.25
N LEU A 419 -20.70 -8.46 7.09
CA LEU A 419 -21.54 -7.37 7.57
C LEU A 419 -22.62 -6.92 6.59
N ASN A 420 -22.50 -7.24 5.29
CA ASN A 420 -23.39 -6.70 4.26
C ASN A 420 -24.10 -7.80 3.49
N ASP A 421 -25.43 -7.84 3.57
CA ASP A 421 -26.25 -8.84 2.88
C ASP A 421 -26.09 -8.82 1.37
N SER A 422 -25.88 -7.64 0.79
CA SER A 422 -25.67 -7.47 -0.65
C SER A 422 -24.29 -7.96 -1.12
N VAL A 423 -23.32 -8.20 -0.23
CA VAL A 423 -22.01 -8.73 -0.59
C VAL A 423 -22.05 -10.25 -0.50
N HIS A 424 -21.94 -10.91 -1.64
CA HIS A 424 -21.94 -12.38 -1.73
C HIS A 424 -20.54 -12.98 -1.85
N ALA A 425 -19.56 -12.20 -2.32
CA ALA A 425 -18.20 -12.68 -2.48
C ALA A 425 -17.16 -11.57 -2.26
N ILE A 426 -15.96 -11.98 -1.85
CA ILE A 426 -14.80 -11.11 -1.73
C ILE A 426 -13.56 -11.73 -2.38
N ALA A 427 -12.68 -10.89 -2.91
CA ALA A 427 -11.34 -11.27 -3.36
C ALA A 427 -10.36 -10.13 -3.01
N ILE A 428 -9.60 -10.29 -1.93
CA ILE A 428 -8.86 -9.19 -1.29
C ILE A 428 -7.35 -9.48 -1.30
N ILE A 429 -6.56 -8.57 -1.86
CA ILE A 429 -5.08 -8.63 -1.82
C ILE A 429 -4.54 -7.50 -0.95
N GLY A 430 -3.99 -7.85 0.23
CA GLY A 430 -3.26 -6.93 1.09
C GLY A 430 -1.86 -6.61 0.55
N CYS A 431 -1.33 -5.41 0.84
CA CYS A 431 0.03 -5.05 0.38
C CYS A 431 0.95 -4.32 1.34
N CYS A 432 0.42 -3.62 2.36
CA CYS A 432 1.20 -2.78 3.28
C CYS A 432 0.71 -2.99 4.71
N TYR A 433 1.43 -3.76 5.52
CA TYR A 433 0.98 -4.13 6.86
C TYR A 433 1.42 -3.14 7.94
N ASN A 434 2.35 -2.22 7.63
CA ASN A 434 2.79 -1.17 8.55
C ASN A 434 1.64 -0.26 9.03
N LEU A 435 0.55 -0.18 8.26
CA LEU A 435 -0.66 0.58 8.58
C LEU A 435 -1.76 -0.27 9.24
N LEU A 436 -1.49 -1.52 9.60
CA LEU A 436 -2.43 -2.29 10.41
C LEU A 436 -2.42 -1.75 11.85
N SER A 437 -3.61 -1.63 12.41
CA SER A 437 -3.80 -1.45 13.85
C SER A 437 -3.69 -2.79 14.59
N GLU A 438 -3.55 -2.72 15.90
CA GLU A 438 -3.57 -3.90 16.78
C GLU A 438 -4.87 -3.96 17.57
N ARG A 439 -5.37 -5.19 17.76
CA ARG A 439 -6.56 -5.48 18.55
C ARG A 439 -6.36 -5.25 20.03
N PHE A 440 -5.15 -5.47 20.51
CA PHE A 440 -4.82 -5.35 21.93
C PHE A 440 -4.21 -3.97 22.21
N SER A 441 -4.59 -3.37 23.35
CA SER A 441 -4.13 -2.06 23.79
C SER A 441 -2.70 -2.05 24.34
N GLU A 442 -2.16 -3.22 24.71
CA GLU A 442 -0.80 -3.31 25.21
C GLU A 442 0.19 -3.00 24.08
N PRO A 443 1.04 -1.99 24.22
CA PRO A 443 2.06 -1.70 23.20
C PRO A 443 2.87 -2.96 22.95
N THR A 444 3.12 -3.35 21.70
CA THR A 444 4.04 -4.45 21.44
C THR A 444 5.45 -4.04 21.90
N ILE A 445 5.84 -4.52 23.09
CA ILE A 445 7.14 -4.23 23.71
C ILE A 445 8.23 -5.01 22.96
N LYS A 446 9.39 -4.39 22.76
CA LYS A 446 10.58 -5.08 22.21
C LYS A 446 10.88 -6.35 23.02
N HIS A 447 11.27 -7.44 22.35
CA HIS A 447 11.61 -8.70 23.00
C HIS A 447 12.56 -8.48 24.21
N PRO A 448 12.42 -9.20 25.34
CA PRO A 448 13.22 -8.96 26.55
C PRO A 448 14.74 -8.95 26.35
N LEU A 449 15.27 -9.74 25.42
CA LEU A 449 16.71 -9.70 25.05
C LEU A 449 17.11 -8.43 24.28
N LEU A 450 16.18 -7.82 23.55
CA LEU A 450 16.36 -6.47 23.00
C LEU A 450 16.30 -5.40 24.11
N HIS A 451 15.90 -5.80 25.34
CA HIS A 451 15.78 -4.95 26.51
C HIS A 451 16.36 -5.57 27.81
N PRO A 452 17.69 -5.76 27.92
CA PRO A 452 18.31 -6.56 28.99
C PRO A 452 18.01 -6.07 30.43
N LYS A 453 17.67 -4.79 30.62
CA LYS A 453 17.53 -4.16 31.95
C LYS A 453 16.10 -4.12 32.51
N ARG A 454 15.08 -4.67 31.82
CA ARG A 454 13.69 -4.71 32.34
C ARG A 454 13.37 -5.96 33.16
N GLN A 455 14.11 -7.07 33.00
CA GLN A 455 13.99 -8.25 33.88
C GLN A 455 14.23 -7.92 35.36
N LEU A 456 15.01 -6.85 35.63
CA LEU A 456 15.23 -6.33 36.99
C LEU A 456 14.09 -5.43 37.49
N ILE A 457 13.34 -4.79 36.59
CA ILE A 457 12.23 -3.90 36.94
C ILE A 457 10.92 -4.68 37.10
N GLU A 458 10.68 -5.73 36.31
CA GLU A 458 9.49 -6.60 36.46
C GLU A 458 9.49 -7.36 37.80
N LYS A 459 10.65 -7.82 38.28
CA LYS A 459 10.77 -8.35 39.65
C LYS A 459 10.44 -7.32 40.74
N ALA A 460 10.50 -6.02 40.44
CA ALA A 460 10.19 -4.93 41.37
C ALA A 460 8.78 -4.34 41.18
N LYS A 461 8.11 -4.57 40.04
CA LYS A 461 6.79 -3.99 39.71
C LYS A 461 5.60 -4.89 40.04
N ILE A 462 5.82 -6.12 40.50
CA ILE A 462 4.74 -6.99 41.02
C ILE A 462 4.06 -6.40 42.28
N SER A 463 4.59 -5.33 42.89
CA SER A 463 4.02 -4.73 44.10
C SER A 463 3.22 -3.43 43.92
N ILE A 464 3.06 -2.86 42.72
CA ILE A 464 2.33 -1.59 42.55
C ILE A 464 1.43 -1.66 41.32
N ALA A 465 0.28 -2.29 41.50
CA ALA A 465 -0.88 -2.05 40.66
C ALA A 465 -1.58 -0.76 41.10
N SER A 466 -2.22 -0.11 40.13
CA SER A 466 -3.17 1.01 40.22
C SER A 466 -2.62 2.44 40.17
N SER A 467 -3.18 3.17 39.20
CA SER A 467 -3.22 4.63 39.04
C SER A 467 -1.97 5.37 38.56
N SER A 468 -1.96 5.75 37.28
CA SER A 468 -1.51 7.08 36.86
C SER A 468 -1.98 7.38 35.43
N SER A 469 -2.91 8.32 35.33
CA SER A 469 -3.25 9.07 34.12
C SER A 469 -2.11 10.04 33.81
N ASP A 470 -1.39 9.83 32.72
CA ASP A 470 -0.28 10.70 32.29
C ASP A 470 -0.46 11.07 30.79
N PRO A 471 -0.60 12.36 30.43
CA PRO A 471 -1.10 12.79 29.12
C PRO A 471 0.01 12.96 28.07
N LEU A 472 0.92 11.99 27.94
CA LEU A 472 1.96 12.03 26.90
C LEU A 472 2.39 10.64 26.38
N ILE A 473 1.41 9.74 26.24
CA ILE A 473 1.51 8.55 25.41
C ILE A 473 1.46 9.03 23.95
N ASP A 474 2.46 8.66 23.16
CA ASP A 474 2.55 8.88 21.72
C ASP A 474 1.21 8.59 21.05
N GLU A 475 0.60 9.61 20.43
CA GLU A 475 -0.77 9.65 19.90
C GLU A 475 -1.03 8.60 18.78
N THR A 476 -0.03 7.77 18.47
CA THR A 476 -0.09 6.67 17.49
C THR A 476 0.09 5.27 18.09
N LEU A 477 0.20 5.14 19.42
CA LEU A 477 0.33 3.86 20.13
C LEU A 477 -0.73 3.75 21.25
N SER A 478 -1.63 2.76 21.13
CA SER A 478 -2.65 2.30 22.11
C SER A 478 -4.12 2.76 21.98
N ILE A 479 -4.62 3.09 20.78
CA ILE A 479 -6.06 2.89 20.53
C ILE A 479 -6.23 1.42 20.19
N SER A 480 -6.73 0.63 21.16
CA SER A 480 -7.23 -0.72 20.89
C SER A 480 -8.26 -0.63 19.78
N ASP A 481 -7.92 -1.16 18.60
CA ASP A 481 -8.87 -1.27 17.51
C ASP A 481 -9.49 -2.66 17.56
N PRO A 482 -10.75 -2.84 18.00
CA PRO A 482 -11.36 -4.16 18.10
C PRO A 482 -11.41 -4.93 16.77
N HIS A 483 -11.11 -4.26 15.64
CA HIS A 483 -11.06 -4.82 14.30
C HIS A 483 -9.63 -4.88 13.72
N GLY A 484 -8.62 -4.53 14.52
CA GLY A 484 -7.21 -4.65 14.20
C GLY A 484 -6.71 -6.09 14.20
N PHE A 485 -5.42 -6.28 13.97
CA PHE A 485 -4.81 -7.61 14.03
C PHE A 485 -4.67 -8.06 15.50
N PRO A 486 -4.98 -9.33 15.83
CA PRO A 486 -5.58 -10.35 14.98
C PRO A 486 -7.11 -10.22 14.87
N MET A 487 -7.63 -10.48 13.68
CA MET A 487 -9.07 -10.56 13.39
C MET A 487 -9.69 -11.84 13.96
N SER A 488 -8.99 -12.97 13.82
CA SER A 488 -9.49 -14.30 14.22
C SER A 488 -9.43 -14.50 15.73
N GLN A 489 -10.40 -15.24 16.25
CA GLN A 489 -10.44 -15.59 17.66
C GLN A 489 -9.33 -16.59 18.04
N ARG A 490 -8.97 -17.50 17.13
CA ARG A 490 -7.87 -18.46 17.37
C ARG A 490 -6.53 -17.78 17.62
N ILE A 491 -6.17 -16.78 16.82
CA ILE A 491 -4.92 -16.02 17.03
C ILE A 491 -5.07 -15.03 18.19
N ALA A 492 -6.27 -14.49 18.41
CA ALA A 492 -6.53 -13.59 19.54
C ALA A 492 -6.46 -14.28 20.91
N SER A 493 -6.61 -15.60 20.99
CA SER A 493 -6.68 -16.34 22.25
C SER A 493 -5.49 -17.25 22.53
N ILE A 494 -4.53 -17.34 21.59
CA ILE A 494 -3.34 -18.17 21.76
C ILE A 494 -2.57 -17.78 23.05
N ASN A 495 -2.23 -18.79 23.85
CA ASN A 495 -1.58 -18.65 25.16
C ASN A 495 -2.31 -17.72 26.16
N GLY A 496 -3.60 -17.41 25.93
CA GLY A 496 -4.41 -16.53 26.77
C GLY A 496 -4.16 -15.03 26.56
N THR A 497 -3.12 -14.64 25.83
CA THR A 497 -2.74 -13.23 25.59
C THR A 497 -2.92 -12.79 24.14
N GLY A 498 -3.06 -13.73 23.22
CA GLY A 498 -3.05 -13.44 21.78
C GLY A 498 -1.63 -13.22 21.24
N LEU A 499 -1.50 -13.15 19.90
CA LEU A 499 -0.29 -12.69 19.23
C LEU A 499 -0.44 -11.23 18.81
N SER A 500 0.59 -10.43 19.10
CA SER A 500 0.74 -9.04 18.66
C SER A 500 1.90 -8.90 17.67
N LEU A 501 1.85 -7.85 16.83
CA LEU A 501 2.86 -7.61 15.81
C LEU A 501 3.32 -6.16 15.87
N ASN A 502 4.49 -5.89 16.44
CA ASN A 502 5.05 -4.54 16.47
C ASN A 502 5.25 -3.96 15.06
N ILE A 503 5.45 -2.64 15.01
CA ILE A 503 5.65 -1.91 13.75
C ILE A 503 6.81 -2.47 12.90
N THR A 504 7.89 -2.98 13.52
CA THR A 504 9.00 -3.61 12.79
C THR A 504 8.55 -4.90 12.12
N ALA A 505 7.86 -5.81 12.82
CA ALA A 505 7.29 -7.04 12.24
C ALA A 505 6.40 -6.71 11.04
N ARG A 506 5.49 -5.76 11.21
CA ARG A 506 4.55 -5.32 10.18
C ARG A 506 5.25 -4.69 8.97
N MET A 507 6.29 -3.89 9.20
CA MET A 507 7.10 -3.30 8.13
C MET A 507 7.94 -4.36 7.40
N MET A 508 8.47 -5.34 8.13
CA MET A 508 9.33 -6.39 7.56
C MET A 508 8.54 -7.46 6.81
N ALA A 509 7.29 -7.73 7.19
CA ALA A 509 6.38 -8.62 6.44
C ALA A 509 6.14 -8.15 4.99
N LEU A 510 6.56 -6.91 4.69
CA LEU A 510 6.51 -6.34 3.36
C LEU A 510 7.76 -6.57 2.51
N GLN A 511 8.80 -7.22 3.03
CA GLN A 511 9.96 -7.51 2.20
C GLN A 511 9.65 -8.66 1.24
N ALA A 512 10.27 -8.60 0.06
CA ALA A 512 10.19 -9.65 -0.96
C ALA A 512 11.60 -10.17 -1.26
N PRO A 513 12.22 -10.84 -0.27
CA PRO A 513 13.66 -11.07 -0.28
C PRO A 513 14.09 -12.03 -1.42
N LEU A 514 13.22 -12.94 -1.84
CA LEU A 514 13.40 -13.78 -3.03
C LEU A 514 13.77 -12.99 -4.32
N ASN A 515 13.24 -11.77 -4.46
CA ASN A 515 13.48 -10.89 -5.61
C ASN A 515 14.75 -10.03 -5.45
N TRP A 516 15.49 -10.14 -4.35
CA TRP A 516 16.66 -9.31 -4.11
C TRP A 516 17.84 -9.73 -4.98
N THR A 517 18.24 -8.85 -5.88
CA THR A 517 19.49 -9.00 -6.64
C THR A 517 20.69 -8.49 -5.83
N GLU A 518 21.90 -8.89 -6.20
CA GLU A 518 23.12 -8.40 -5.52
C GLU A 518 23.20 -6.87 -5.53
N LYS A 519 22.94 -6.25 -6.69
CA LYS A 519 22.98 -4.80 -6.85
C LYS A 519 21.94 -4.08 -6.00
N GLU A 520 20.70 -4.59 -5.97
CA GLU A 520 19.63 -4.00 -5.17
C GLU A 520 19.89 -4.18 -3.67
N SER A 521 20.41 -5.34 -3.28
CA SER A 521 20.77 -5.66 -1.90
C SER A 521 21.89 -4.74 -1.40
N ASN A 522 22.96 -4.56 -2.17
CA ASN A 522 24.06 -3.67 -1.81
C ASN A 522 23.58 -2.22 -1.62
N LEU A 523 22.71 -1.74 -2.50
CA LEU A 523 22.09 -0.41 -2.38
C LEU A 523 21.17 -0.34 -1.16
N PHE A 524 20.38 -1.38 -0.90
CA PHE A 524 19.50 -1.48 0.26
C PHE A 524 20.29 -1.44 1.57
N PHE A 525 21.34 -2.25 1.72
CA PHE A 525 22.16 -2.28 2.93
C PHE A 525 22.89 -0.96 3.15
N THR A 526 23.45 -0.36 2.09
CA THR A 526 24.10 0.96 2.17
C THR A 526 23.13 2.05 2.64
N ARG A 527 21.89 2.04 2.15
CA ARG A 527 20.84 2.97 2.59
C ARG A 527 20.52 2.83 4.08
N HIS A 528 20.37 1.59 4.55
CA HIS A 528 20.06 1.32 5.96
C HIS A 528 21.24 1.65 6.87
N PHE A 529 22.46 1.33 6.44
CA PHE A 529 23.69 1.71 7.13
C PHE A 529 23.80 3.23 7.26
N TYR A 530 23.70 4.00 6.17
CA TYR A 530 23.78 5.45 6.24
C TYR A 530 22.64 6.08 7.05
N ARG A 531 21.41 5.56 6.96
CA ARG A 531 20.30 6.05 7.78
C ARG A 531 20.57 5.86 9.28
N ALA A 532 21.11 4.71 9.64
CA ALA A 532 21.43 4.38 11.01
C ALA A 532 22.64 5.17 11.52
N LEU A 533 23.65 5.35 10.68
CA LEU A 533 24.82 6.17 10.98
C LEU A 533 24.43 7.64 11.16
N LEU A 534 23.52 8.16 10.35
CA LEU A 534 22.98 9.52 10.53
C LEU A 534 22.22 9.66 11.85
N GLN A 535 21.43 8.66 12.25
CA GLN A 535 20.80 8.66 13.58
C GLN A 535 21.85 8.64 14.70
N LYS A 536 22.95 7.91 14.53
CA LYS A 536 24.06 7.95 15.49
C LYS A 536 24.70 9.33 15.60
N VAL A 537 24.94 9.99 14.47
CA VAL A 537 25.45 11.37 14.45
C VAL A 537 24.46 12.30 15.16
N PHE A 538 23.16 12.21 14.86
CA PHE A 538 22.15 13.02 15.54
C PHE A 538 22.12 12.78 17.04
N LEU A 539 22.32 11.54 17.49
CA LEU A 539 22.38 11.23 18.93
C LEU A 539 23.62 11.85 19.58
N ASP A 540 24.79 11.69 18.97
CA ASP A 540 26.06 12.19 19.52
C ASP A 540 26.10 13.72 19.55
N TRP A 541 25.46 14.37 18.58
CA TRP A 541 25.33 15.82 18.48
C TRP A 541 24.07 16.36 19.18
N GLN A 542 23.38 15.53 19.97
CA GLN A 542 22.21 15.92 20.76
C GLN A 542 21.09 16.57 19.94
N VAL A 543 20.97 16.18 18.67
CA VAL A 543 19.85 16.48 17.77
C VAL A 543 18.70 15.52 18.02
N ILE A 544 18.96 14.35 18.58
CA ILE A 544 17.94 13.46 19.12
C ILE A 544 18.38 13.01 20.50
N GLU A 545 17.41 12.81 21.38
CA GLU A 545 17.64 12.26 22.70
C GLU A 545 17.08 10.84 22.79
N ILE A 546 17.70 10.08 23.67
CA ILE A 546 17.18 8.81 24.13
C ILE A 546 16.06 9.12 25.15
N LYS A 547 14.81 8.84 24.80
CA LYS A 547 13.68 9.03 25.74
C LYS A 547 13.77 7.98 26.85
N GLY A 548 14.21 8.39 28.04
CA GLY A 548 14.31 7.50 29.22
C GLY A 548 14.60 8.16 30.57
N LEU A 549 14.76 9.49 30.63
CA LEU A 549 15.03 10.22 31.87
C LEU A 549 14.37 11.61 31.85
N LYS A 550 13.10 11.70 32.25
CA LYS A 550 12.69 12.84 33.08
C LYS A 550 12.52 12.30 34.49
N LYS A 551 13.47 12.61 35.37
CA LYS A 551 13.16 12.70 36.79
C LYS A 551 12.21 13.89 36.90
N ASP A 552 11.05 13.68 37.51
CA ASP A 552 10.33 14.79 38.14
C ASP A 552 11.25 15.35 39.22
N GLU A 553 12.06 16.36 38.88
CA GLU A 553 12.56 17.30 39.87
C GLU A 553 11.38 18.20 40.25
N LYS A 554 10.46 17.66 41.05
CA LYS A 554 9.63 18.50 41.90
C LYS A 554 10.53 19.03 43.01
N GLU A 555 10.70 20.34 42.97
CA GLU A 555 11.20 21.18 44.05
C GLU A 555 10.72 20.65 45.42
N ARG A 556 11.68 20.25 46.26
CA ARG A 556 11.54 20.34 47.71
C ARG A 556 12.78 21.04 48.22
N GLY A 557 12.56 22.20 48.84
CA GLY A 557 13.58 23.06 49.36
C GLY A 557 14.45 22.41 50.44
N ASP A 558 15.61 23.03 50.58
CA ASP A 558 16.47 23.18 51.76
C ASP A 558 16.63 21.97 52.69
N VAL A 559 17.82 21.35 52.68
CA VAL A 559 18.78 21.37 53.82
C VAL A 559 20.17 20.89 53.32
N GLU A 560 21.14 21.74 53.67
CA GLU A 560 22.61 21.69 53.70
C GLU A 560 23.40 20.36 53.55
N GLU A 561 24.49 20.51 52.79
CA GLU A 561 25.86 19.95 52.90
C GLU A 561 26.11 18.67 53.71
N LYS A 562 26.69 17.65 53.05
CA LYS A 562 28.14 17.33 53.14
C LYS A 562 28.54 16.09 52.33
N GLU A 563 29.80 16.15 51.89
CA GLU A 563 30.67 15.03 51.49
C GLU A 563 30.60 14.51 50.04
N LYS A 564 31.23 15.34 49.21
CA LYS A 564 32.17 14.94 48.16
C LYS A 564 33.11 13.82 48.66
N GLU A 565 32.93 12.60 48.16
CA GLU A 565 33.99 11.60 47.91
C GLU A 565 33.34 10.32 47.37
N LYS A 566 33.17 10.24 46.03
CA LYS A 566 33.02 9.02 45.20
C LYS A 566 32.71 9.36 43.72
N GLU A 567 33.10 10.54 43.26
CA GLU A 567 33.12 10.92 41.85
C GLU A 567 34.43 10.45 41.23
N GLU A 568 34.46 9.20 40.77
CA GLU A 568 35.34 8.77 39.67
C GLU A 568 35.02 7.34 39.20
N ASN A 569 34.24 6.56 39.96
CA ASN A 569 33.90 5.17 39.59
C ASN A 569 32.39 4.88 39.42
N LYS A 570 31.54 5.91 39.31
CA LYS A 570 30.08 5.76 39.10
C LYS A 570 29.57 6.15 37.70
N GLN A 571 30.43 6.64 36.80
CA GLN A 571 30.04 7.03 35.44
C GLN A 571 29.83 5.84 34.47
N ARG A 572 30.25 4.62 34.83
CA ARG A 572 30.26 3.48 33.89
C ARG A 572 29.10 2.48 33.99
N ASN A 573 28.19 2.58 34.96
CA ASN A 573 27.22 1.50 35.20
C ASN A 573 25.73 1.88 35.18
N ARG A 574 25.35 3.01 34.57
CA ARG A 574 23.93 3.42 34.53
C ARG A 574 23.51 3.94 33.15
N ARG A 575 23.35 3.03 32.19
CA ARG A 575 22.61 3.27 30.94
C ARG A 575 21.64 2.13 30.70
N GLY A 576 20.37 2.43 30.45
CA GLY A 576 19.42 1.45 29.94
C GLY A 576 18.17 1.27 30.79
N ALA A 577 17.16 2.06 30.44
CA ALA A 577 15.75 1.66 30.48
C ALA A 577 15.08 2.33 29.26
N SER A 578 14.55 1.51 28.35
CA SER A 578 13.76 1.87 27.15
C SER A 578 14.31 2.99 26.26
N GLU A 579 15.48 2.79 25.65
CA GLU A 579 16.04 3.78 24.70
C GLU A 579 15.38 3.65 23.31
N SER A 580 14.23 4.29 23.11
CA SER A 580 13.79 4.64 21.76
C SER A 580 14.21 6.07 21.50
N THR A 581 15.09 6.27 20.52
CA THR A 581 15.34 7.62 20.01
C THR A 581 14.09 8.15 19.35
N GLU A 582 13.89 9.46 19.40
CA GLU A 582 12.81 10.11 18.67
C GLU A 582 12.94 9.86 17.16
N ALA A 583 11.83 9.47 16.50
CA ALA A 583 11.86 9.01 15.12
C ALA A 583 12.07 10.18 14.13
N VAL A 584 13.21 10.20 13.45
CA VAL A 584 13.47 11.17 12.37
C VAL A 584 13.11 10.57 11.00
N ILE A 585 12.08 11.14 10.36
CA ILE A 585 11.57 10.70 9.05
C ILE A 585 12.16 11.56 7.94
N ILE A 586 13.14 11.02 7.21
CA ILE A 586 13.80 11.70 6.08
C ILE A 586 13.05 11.45 4.75
N GLY A 587 12.43 10.28 4.60
CA GLY A 587 11.93 9.78 3.32
C GLY A 587 13.06 9.44 2.33
N SER A 588 12.71 9.25 1.05
CA SER A 588 13.68 8.89 0.00
C SER A 588 14.56 10.07 -0.42
N LEU A 589 15.81 9.77 -0.77
CA LEU A 589 16.74 10.71 -1.42
C LEU A 589 17.12 10.20 -2.83
N PRO A 590 17.59 11.08 -3.74
CA PRO A 590 18.12 10.67 -5.04
C PRO A 590 19.23 9.62 -4.93
N LYS A 591 19.34 8.72 -5.92
CA LYS A 591 20.36 7.65 -5.92
C LYS A 591 21.80 8.19 -5.83
N SER A 592 22.04 9.38 -6.38
CA SER A 592 23.34 10.07 -6.33
C SER A 592 23.79 10.42 -4.90
N CYS A 593 22.86 10.55 -3.95
CA CYS A 593 23.18 10.89 -2.56
C CYS A 593 23.84 9.72 -1.81
N TYR A 594 23.73 8.48 -2.30
CA TYR A 594 24.22 7.29 -1.60
C TYR A 594 25.64 6.86 -2.00
N LYS A 595 26.43 7.77 -2.61
CA LYS A 595 27.81 7.46 -3.04
C LYS A 595 28.77 7.27 -1.87
N ASN A 596 28.66 8.11 -0.84
CA ASN A 596 29.39 8.05 0.42
C ASN A 596 28.50 8.65 1.52
N PHE A 597 28.85 8.41 2.79
CA PHE A 597 28.02 8.85 3.90
C PHE A 597 27.90 10.37 3.96
N LYS A 598 28.98 11.11 3.73
CA LYS A 598 28.99 12.57 3.72
C LYS A 598 27.94 13.17 2.77
N THR A 599 27.91 12.73 1.51
CA THR A 599 26.94 13.22 0.52
C THR A 599 25.50 12.91 0.96
N TYR A 600 25.29 11.72 1.53
CA TYR A 600 23.99 11.32 2.06
C TYR A 600 23.57 12.22 3.22
N ALA A 601 24.46 12.42 4.21
CA ALA A 601 24.21 13.19 5.41
C ALA A 601 23.86 14.64 5.07
N ARG A 602 24.63 15.30 4.20
CA ARG A 602 24.36 16.68 3.76
C ARG A 602 22.98 16.82 3.10
N ALA A 603 22.64 15.93 2.18
CA ALA A 603 21.34 15.93 1.53
C ALA A 603 20.19 15.64 2.50
N ALA A 604 20.39 14.73 3.46
CA ALA A 604 19.41 14.43 4.49
C ALA A 604 19.19 15.62 5.44
N ILE A 605 20.27 16.25 5.91
CA ILE A 605 20.23 17.44 6.78
C ILE A 605 19.51 18.59 6.08
N GLU A 606 19.84 18.88 4.82
CA GLU A 606 19.16 19.90 4.03
C GLU A 606 17.66 19.62 3.92
N LYS A 607 17.28 18.39 3.55
CA LYS A 607 15.87 18.00 3.42
C LYS A 607 15.12 18.11 4.74
N LEU A 608 15.72 17.68 5.85
CA LEU A 608 15.13 17.75 7.19
C LEU A 608 15.02 19.19 7.69
N SER A 609 15.98 20.06 7.34
CA SER A 609 15.96 21.48 7.71
C SER A 609 14.73 22.21 7.15
N HIS A 610 14.18 21.75 6.02
CA HIS A 610 13.02 22.34 5.37
C HIS A 610 11.68 21.67 5.69
N ASN A 611 11.68 20.41 6.17
CA ASN A 611 10.47 19.58 6.22
C ASN A 611 10.25 18.89 7.58
N SER A 612 11.03 19.24 8.61
CA SER A 612 10.91 18.68 9.95
C SER A 612 10.44 19.74 10.94
N SER A 613 9.65 19.33 11.93
CA SER A 613 9.37 20.12 13.14
C SER A 613 10.65 20.58 13.85
N ARG A 614 11.78 19.87 13.62
CA ARG A 614 13.11 20.17 14.17
C ARG A 614 14.03 20.88 13.17
N GLY A 615 13.49 21.44 12.09
CA GLY A 615 14.29 22.00 11.00
C GLY A 615 15.32 23.05 11.45
N THR A 616 14.95 23.91 12.40
CA THR A 616 15.84 24.93 12.98
C THR A 616 16.96 24.31 13.81
N GLU A 617 16.63 23.38 14.73
CA GLU A 617 17.62 22.70 15.57
C GLU A 617 18.62 21.88 14.74
N ILE A 618 18.13 21.16 13.73
CA ILE A 618 18.95 20.42 12.79
C ILE A 618 19.85 21.39 12.01
N SER A 619 19.31 22.50 11.51
CA SER A 619 20.08 23.50 10.79
C SER A 619 21.18 24.11 11.67
N GLU A 620 20.90 24.41 12.94
CA GLU A 620 21.87 25.02 13.87
C GLU A 620 22.96 24.04 14.28
N LYS A 621 22.58 22.86 14.77
CA LYS A 621 23.53 21.86 15.31
C LYS A 621 24.30 21.12 14.20
N MET A 622 23.66 20.86 13.06
CA MET A 622 24.24 20.02 11.99
C MET A 622 24.89 20.79 10.84
N LYS A 623 24.71 22.11 10.69
CA LYS A 623 25.50 22.86 9.70
C LYS A 623 26.96 23.01 10.12
N ILE A 624 27.24 22.95 11.41
CA ILE A 624 28.57 23.17 12.00
C ILE A 624 29.46 21.93 11.87
N ILE A 625 28.89 20.73 11.72
CA ILE A 625 29.68 19.50 11.61
C ILE A 625 30.60 19.57 10.37
N PRO A 626 31.93 19.40 10.52
CA PRO A 626 32.85 19.37 9.40
C PRO A 626 32.64 18.13 8.52
N ASP A 627 33.00 18.23 7.25
CA ASP A 627 32.97 17.07 6.33
C ASP A 627 33.90 15.95 6.78
N GLN A 628 35.06 16.30 7.36
CA GLN A 628 36.01 15.33 7.91
C GLN A 628 35.38 14.50 9.04
N GLU A 629 34.60 15.13 9.92
CA GLU A 629 33.92 14.43 11.01
C GLU A 629 32.97 13.36 10.44
N LEU A 630 32.19 13.70 9.40
CA LEU A 630 31.29 12.73 8.75
C LEU A 630 32.07 11.55 8.13
N ASP A 631 33.21 11.83 7.48
CA ASP A 631 34.08 10.79 6.92
C ASP A 631 34.69 9.90 8.03
N ASP A 632 35.00 10.47 9.19
CA ASP A 632 35.50 9.74 10.36
C ASP A 632 34.42 8.82 10.97
N TYR A 633 33.15 9.28 11.03
CA TYR A 633 32.01 8.42 11.41
C TYR A 633 31.86 7.22 10.46
N GLU A 634 31.92 7.46 9.15
CA GLU A 634 31.84 6.38 8.15
C GLU A 634 32.96 5.36 8.38
N THR A 635 34.21 5.82 8.48
CA THR A 635 35.38 4.97 8.72
C THR A 635 35.27 4.16 10.00
N LYS A 636 34.85 4.80 11.10
CA LYS A 636 34.72 4.17 12.42
C LYS A 636 33.69 3.04 12.44
N TYR A 637 32.56 3.21 11.74
CA TYR A 637 31.42 2.31 11.84
C TYR A 637 31.23 1.38 10.63
N GLU A 638 31.97 1.58 9.53
CA GLU A 638 31.93 0.71 8.34
C GLU A 638 32.08 -0.79 8.65
N PRO A 639 32.94 -1.24 9.61
CA PRO A 639 33.02 -2.66 9.95
C PRO A 639 31.69 -3.30 10.38
N LEU A 640 30.77 -2.52 10.95
CA LEU A 640 29.46 -2.99 11.42
C LEU A 640 28.41 -3.09 10.31
N LYS A 641 28.67 -2.51 9.14
CA LYS A 641 27.77 -2.59 7.98
C LYS A 641 27.51 -4.03 7.56
N LYS A 642 28.52 -4.90 7.66
CA LYS A 642 28.36 -6.32 7.33
C LYS A 642 27.40 -7.02 8.29
N GLU A 643 27.56 -6.77 9.59
CA GLU A 643 26.70 -7.31 10.65
C GLU A 643 25.25 -6.82 10.51
N LEU A 644 25.08 -5.52 10.19
CA LEU A 644 23.78 -4.94 9.87
C LEU A 644 23.16 -5.62 8.64
N SER A 645 23.94 -5.85 7.58
CA SER A 645 23.47 -6.50 6.35
C SER A 645 22.98 -7.93 6.62
N ILE A 646 23.75 -8.72 7.36
CA ILE A 646 23.38 -10.09 7.77
C ILE A 646 22.07 -10.07 8.55
N THR A 647 21.97 -9.16 9.54
CA THR A 647 20.78 -9.06 10.39
C THR A 647 19.55 -8.69 9.57
N TRP A 648 19.66 -7.72 8.67
CA TRP A 648 18.55 -7.33 7.79
C TRP A 648 18.13 -8.44 6.84
N SER A 649 19.06 -9.22 6.28
CA SER A 649 18.73 -10.39 5.45
C SER A 649 17.91 -11.41 6.22
N LEU A 650 18.32 -11.76 7.44
CA LEU A 650 17.62 -12.72 8.28
C LEU A 650 16.28 -12.18 8.81
N MET A 651 16.19 -10.89 9.13
CA MET A 651 14.91 -10.26 9.49
C MET A 651 13.93 -10.28 8.32
N ALA A 652 14.38 -9.90 7.11
CA ALA A 652 13.54 -9.90 5.91
C ALA A 652 13.09 -11.31 5.52
N PHE A 653 14.00 -12.28 5.63
CA PHE A 653 13.70 -13.68 5.43
C PHE A 653 12.68 -14.21 6.44
N SER A 654 12.91 -13.99 7.74
CA SER A 654 12.03 -14.46 8.82
C SER A 654 10.64 -13.85 8.76
N ALA A 655 10.52 -12.60 8.29
CA ALA A 655 9.25 -11.90 8.21
C ALA A 655 8.25 -12.47 7.18
N SER A 656 8.68 -13.42 6.34
CA SER A 656 7.77 -14.23 5.52
C SER A 656 6.76 -15.02 6.36
N VAL A 657 7.16 -15.48 7.56
CA VAL A 657 6.27 -16.11 8.54
C VAL A 657 5.29 -15.09 9.14
N VAL A 658 5.73 -13.84 9.34
CA VAL A 658 4.83 -12.76 9.78
C VAL A 658 3.76 -12.48 8.73
N GLU A 659 4.10 -12.41 7.43
CA GLU A 659 3.08 -12.28 6.38
C GLU A 659 2.13 -13.49 6.38
N SER A 660 2.66 -14.70 6.61
CA SER A 660 1.86 -15.92 6.71
C SER A 660 0.87 -15.86 7.89
N LEU A 661 1.28 -15.37 9.06
CA LEU A 661 0.38 -15.14 10.20
C LEU A 661 -0.77 -14.19 9.86
N ILE A 662 -0.48 -13.05 9.21
CA ILE A 662 -1.51 -12.06 8.87
C ILE A 662 -2.47 -12.61 7.80
N VAL A 663 -1.99 -13.42 6.86
CA VAL A 663 -2.84 -14.04 5.84
C VAL A 663 -3.69 -15.17 6.43
N VAL A 664 -3.11 -16.02 7.29
CA VAL A 664 -3.83 -17.08 8.01
C VAL A 664 -4.87 -16.49 8.96
N ASP A 665 -4.58 -15.39 9.64
CA ASP A 665 -5.54 -14.67 10.48
C ASP A 665 -6.83 -14.30 9.73
N ARG A 666 -6.67 -13.76 8.52
CA ARG A 666 -7.77 -13.37 7.64
C ARG A 666 -8.59 -14.56 7.19
N TRP A 667 -7.93 -15.65 6.83
CA TRP A 667 -8.59 -16.89 6.43
C TRP A 667 -9.32 -17.54 7.61
N LEU A 668 -8.69 -17.62 8.79
CA LEU A 668 -9.29 -18.11 10.02
C LEU A 668 -10.53 -17.30 10.40
N TYR A 669 -10.47 -15.97 10.30
CA TYR A 669 -11.63 -15.11 10.54
C TYR A 669 -12.83 -15.50 9.65
N LEU A 670 -12.61 -15.76 8.36
CA LEU A 670 -13.67 -16.25 7.46
C LEU A 670 -14.16 -17.65 7.85
N LYS A 671 -13.24 -18.57 8.22
CA LYS A 671 -13.57 -19.93 8.66
C LYS A 671 -14.41 -19.94 9.95
N GLU A 672 -14.13 -19.03 10.88
CA GLU A 672 -14.85 -18.88 12.14
C GLU A 672 -16.31 -18.46 11.93
N HIS A 673 -16.62 -17.78 10.81
CA HIS A 673 -17.99 -17.38 10.42
C HIS A 673 -18.63 -18.40 9.47
N SER A 674 -18.45 -19.70 9.75
CA SER A 674 -18.95 -20.81 8.91
C SER A 674 -20.47 -20.88 8.81
N ASP A 675 -21.21 -20.14 9.64
CA ASP A 675 -22.66 -19.95 9.55
C ASP A 675 -23.04 -19.06 8.34
N ILE A 676 -22.20 -18.09 7.99
CA ILE A 676 -22.40 -17.12 6.90
C ILE A 676 -21.57 -17.48 5.66
N VAL A 677 -20.32 -17.91 5.85
CA VAL A 677 -19.36 -18.20 4.78
C VAL A 677 -19.50 -19.65 4.33
N ARG A 678 -19.73 -19.84 3.02
CA ARG A 678 -19.80 -21.16 2.38
C ARG A 678 -18.42 -21.74 2.14
N GLU A 679 -17.56 -20.96 1.51
CA GLU A 679 -16.20 -21.33 1.11
C GLU A 679 -15.25 -20.16 1.32
N CYS A 680 -14.02 -20.45 1.73
CA CYS A 680 -12.95 -19.47 1.78
C CYS A 680 -11.59 -20.12 1.58
N TRP A 681 -10.68 -19.41 0.91
CA TRP A 681 -9.33 -19.88 0.63
C TRP A 681 -8.37 -18.73 0.40
N VAL A 682 -7.08 -19.07 0.32
CA VAL A 682 -5.98 -18.19 -0.06
C VAL A 682 -5.22 -18.83 -1.20
N GLU A 683 -4.81 -18.04 -2.18
CA GLU A 683 -3.95 -18.56 -3.25
C GLU A 683 -3.12 -17.48 -3.96
N PRO A 684 -2.00 -17.85 -4.58
CA PRO A 684 -1.21 -16.95 -5.41
C PRO A 684 -1.86 -16.68 -6.78
N VAL A 685 -2.08 -15.41 -7.12
CA VAL A 685 -2.67 -14.97 -8.40
C VAL A 685 -1.70 -14.24 -9.33
N PHE A 686 -0.54 -13.82 -8.83
CA PHE A 686 0.51 -13.15 -9.61
C PHE A 686 1.83 -13.91 -9.57
N ASN A 687 2.60 -13.83 -10.65
CA ASN A 687 4.00 -14.20 -10.61
C ASN A 687 4.76 -13.39 -9.54
N TYR A 688 5.26 -14.07 -8.53
CA TYR A 688 5.94 -13.47 -7.37
C TYR A 688 7.17 -12.63 -7.77
N GLY A 689 7.90 -13.07 -8.80
CA GLY A 689 9.08 -12.37 -9.32
C GLY A 689 8.75 -10.98 -9.89
N ILE A 690 7.52 -10.79 -10.38
CA ILE A 690 7.05 -9.51 -10.92
C ILE A 690 6.28 -8.71 -9.85
N SER A 691 5.34 -9.35 -9.16
CA SER A 691 4.65 -8.78 -8.02
C SER A 691 4.60 -9.74 -6.84
N PRO A 692 5.34 -9.47 -5.75
CA PRO A 692 5.40 -10.36 -4.60
C PRO A 692 4.14 -10.32 -3.73
N ARG A 693 3.25 -9.33 -3.93
CA ARG A 693 1.94 -9.23 -3.27
C ARG A 693 0.91 -10.02 -4.03
N ASN A 694 1.10 -11.34 -4.04
CA ASN A 694 0.37 -12.21 -4.92
C ASN A 694 -0.68 -13.09 -4.23
N LEU A 695 -0.79 -13.07 -2.91
CA LEU A 695 -1.80 -13.86 -2.19
C LEU A 695 -3.14 -13.11 -2.16
N VAL A 696 -4.17 -13.70 -2.75
CA VAL A 696 -5.57 -13.26 -2.61
C VAL A 696 -6.24 -14.06 -1.50
N VAL A 697 -7.02 -13.39 -0.66
CA VAL A 697 -7.96 -14.02 0.28
C VAL A 697 -9.36 -13.96 -0.34
N VAL A 698 -9.99 -15.12 -0.50
CA VAL A 698 -11.33 -15.26 -1.09
C VAL A 698 -12.30 -15.79 -0.05
N GLY A 699 -13.52 -15.26 -0.08
CA GLY A 699 -14.65 -15.76 0.69
C GLY A 699 -15.93 -15.67 -0.14
N ILE A 700 -16.73 -16.72 -0.09
CA ILE A 700 -18.04 -16.82 -0.75
C ILE A 700 -19.09 -17.04 0.34
N LYS A 701 -20.14 -16.24 0.33
CA LYS A 701 -21.29 -16.34 1.25
C LYS A 701 -22.20 -17.51 0.84
N LYS A 702 -22.96 -18.02 1.80
CA LYS A 702 -23.97 -19.08 1.58
C LYS A 702 -25.13 -18.65 0.70
#